data_AF-A0A7X0G107-F1
#
_entry.id   AF-A0A7X0G107-F1
#
_cell.length_a   1.000
_cell.length_b   1.000
_cell.length_c   1.000
_cell.angle_alpha   90.00
_cell.angle_beta   90.00
_cell.angle_gamma   90.00
#
_symmetry.space_group_name_H-M   'P 1'
#
loop_
_entity.id
_entity.type
_entity.pdbx_description
1 polymer ?
#
loop_
_entity_poly.entity_id
_entity_poly.type
_entity_poly.pdbx_seq_one_letter_code
_entity_poly.pdbx_strand_id
1 'polypeptide(L)'
;MAPRLVAPHPNTGRSRPLKPEQAVALLAQARLREFQEFAKTFDEVPTLEDAVSSSDWSWRFAGVFGNRLITGNLDELRLMIDDAPTSAALVATTVVVASGLLEEGQADDALSLLEAVRARDDAEPVDNAWLAVQFARACVEIGRVQEARRVAYDVQQIRQTHAQDVTATAIAGVAATLLFDTAAWGDEDLAGLITGMDNAVAWWRTQTVSRGLVALANRTYKNWSHDSSIILGGEEKVNNQLAAASLTASHLGDNGDWRHLASIRSRASLVRLTRDADVDVISQLLGSLRLAGDQENLKLAIKRIRGDGPAAAITETAADLDLEISTRTTGRTNLTLLQYGGDLLDAETAESALRWLLRTFKDPSAFGARTTPSYDLTTRLLDTIASVIPASSSTAQRLVVDHLATLEAQEDQAVATSWTRVVDALPASIWTPEVVAAIGGRAEDHHWSLRFPLLGLMSKYDSSVKDRLVQEACDGSSEALSALGRAQELSAEVAASLIAGRVSLVDQQIREAHSGQFGFGGADHGRTLAVLNIWHPGVADWEPLFRLLEDPMVVGDHKRGALRVLTASVDHLSSDVRQRLISIATAVADQQSPAHFSLMGGSRDSTGAATELAWALGALDDHATAHRLLTLLAGDKDRRRWAARIAGRRGSSEDVGLLVSLLLDPHPAVRGAAAAQLADIVATERGNSLAIDGLRFCLRDPGVVVPASIAATLEHLSTQNEHTNEVLIELSSHPSAQVRGSAVRALERSHAGEEL
;
A
#
# COMPACT_ATOMS: atom_id res chain seq x y z
N MET A 1 -1.23 -31.15 -16.52
CA MET A 1 -1.44 -31.41 -15.07
C MET A 1 -0.28 -32.12 -14.38
N ALA A 2 0.25 -33.23 -14.91
CA ALA A 2 1.35 -33.98 -14.29
C ALA A 2 2.63 -33.98 -15.16
N PRO A 3 3.24 -32.81 -15.46
CA PRO A 3 4.31 -32.70 -16.45
C PRO A 3 5.57 -33.49 -16.07
N ARG A 4 5.76 -33.81 -14.78
CA ARG A 4 6.91 -34.59 -14.29
C ARG A 4 6.95 -36.02 -14.84
N LEU A 5 5.81 -36.60 -15.21
CA LEU A 5 5.75 -37.95 -15.77
C LEU A 5 6.18 -38.01 -17.24
N VAL A 6 6.08 -36.88 -17.95
CA VAL A 6 6.28 -36.82 -19.41
C VAL A 6 7.58 -36.11 -19.77
N ALA A 7 7.94 -35.05 -19.03
CA ALA A 7 9.13 -34.27 -19.32
C ALA A 7 10.41 -35.12 -19.17
N PRO A 8 11.40 -34.94 -20.07
CA PRO A 8 12.69 -35.60 -19.93
C PRO A 8 13.35 -35.27 -18.59
N HIS A 9 13.96 -36.28 -17.98
CA HIS A 9 14.66 -36.10 -16.73
C HIS A 9 15.96 -35.29 -16.98
N PRO A 10 16.29 -34.27 -16.16
CA PRO A 10 17.49 -33.45 -16.36
C PRO A 10 18.79 -34.27 -16.47
N ASN A 11 18.86 -35.42 -15.79
CA ASN A 11 20.06 -36.27 -15.73
C ASN A 11 20.11 -37.40 -16.79
N THR A 12 19.10 -37.59 -17.64
CA THR A 12 19.11 -38.69 -18.64
C THR A 12 19.91 -38.36 -19.91
N GLY A 13 20.47 -37.15 -20.01
CA GLY A 13 21.20 -36.66 -21.19
C GLY A 13 20.27 -36.28 -22.35
N ARG A 14 20.84 -35.72 -23.42
CA ARG A 14 20.14 -35.24 -24.63
C ARG A 14 20.46 -36.14 -25.82
N SER A 15 20.17 -37.43 -25.69
CA SER A 15 20.54 -38.43 -26.71
C SER A 15 19.45 -38.66 -27.77
N ARG A 16 18.26 -38.07 -27.60
CA ARG A 16 17.12 -38.22 -28.51
C ARG A 16 16.35 -36.89 -28.63
N PRO A 17 15.73 -36.62 -29.79
CA PRO A 17 14.90 -35.44 -29.98
C PRO A 17 13.65 -35.47 -29.07
N LEU A 18 13.11 -34.30 -28.77
CA LEU A 18 11.86 -34.16 -28.02
C LEU A 18 10.67 -34.58 -28.88
N LYS A 19 9.68 -35.20 -28.24
CA LYS A 19 8.31 -35.28 -28.78
C LYS A 19 7.50 -34.04 -28.38
N PRO A 20 6.42 -33.68 -29.12
CA PRO A 20 5.56 -32.55 -28.77
C PRO A 20 5.05 -32.58 -27.32
N GLU A 21 4.61 -33.74 -26.81
CA GLU A 21 4.09 -33.87 -25.45
C GLU A 21 5.17 -33.62 -24.39
N GLN A 22 6.42 -34.01 -24.71
CA GLN A 22 7.58 -33.75 -23.86
C GLN A 22 7.95 -32.26 -23.88
N ALA A 23 7.82 -31.59 -25.03
CA ALA A 23 7.99 -30.16 -25.14
C ALA A 23 6.96 -29.40 -24.29
N VAL A 24 5.67 -29.72 -24.41
CA VAL A 24 4.60 -29.14 -23.57
C VAL A 24 4.90 -29.37 -22.09
N ALA A 25 5.34 -30.56 -21.70
CA ALA A 25 5.69 -30.87 -20.32
C ALA A 25 6.91 -30.09 -19.80
N LEU A 26 7.90 -29.79 -20.64
CA LEU A 26 9.01 -28.89 -20.30
C LEU A 26 8.53 -27.44 -20.10
N LEU A 27 7.67 -26.95 -20.99
CA LEU A 27 7.09 -25.61 -20.91
C LEU A 27 6.22 -25.44 -19.66
N ALA A 28 5.40 -26.44 -19.33
CA ALA A 28 4.62 -26.45 -18.09
C ALA A 28 5.49 -26.48 -16.82
N GLN A 29 6.75 -26.90 -16.94
CA GLN A 29 7.77 -26.81 -15.88
C GLN A 29 8.64 -25.55 -15.97
N ALA A 30 8.26 -24.58 -16.80
CA ALA A 30 9.02 -23.36 -17.08
C ALA A 30 10.49 -23.62 -17.48
N ARG A 31 10.75 -24.74 -18.15
CA ARG A 31 12.09 -25.16 -18.64
C ARG A 31 12.31 -24.69 -20.09
N LEU A 32 12.04 -23.41 -20.37
CA LEU A 32 12.11 -22.82 -21.73
C LEU A 32 13.51 -22.95 -22.34
N ARG A 33 14.55 -22.70 -21.56
CA ARG A 33 15.92 -22.81 -22.04
C ARG A 33 16.28 -24.23 -22.45
N GLU A 34 15.84 -25.22 -21.69
CA GLU A 34 16.09 -26.62 -22.03
C GLU A 34 15.40 -26.99 -23.34
N PHE A 35 14.16 -26.54 -23.56
CA PHE A 35 13.49 -26.67 -24.85
C PHE A 35 14.33 -26.06 -25.99
N GLN A 36 14.80 -24.82 -25.82
CA GLN A 36 15.64 -24.14 -26.82
C GLN A 36 16.95 -24.88 -27.07
N GLU A 37 17.54 -25.49 -26.04
CA GLU A 37 18.76 -26.28 -26.19
C GLU A 37 18.51 -27.59 -26.96
N PHE A 38 17.34 -28.22 -26.82
CA PHE A 38 16.93 -29.33 -27.68
C PHE A 38 16.73 -28.89 -29.13
N ALA A 39 16.03 -27.77 -29.38
CA ALA A 39 15.83 -27.21 -30.72
C ALA A 39 17.15 -26.84 -31.41
N LYS A 40 18.17 -26.41 -30.66
CA LYS A 40 19.53 -26.17 -31.19
C LYS A 40 20.32 -27.44 -31.50
N THR A 41 19.96 -28.56 -30.87
CA THR A 41 20.71 -29.82 -30.97
C THR A 41 20.13 -30.75 -32.02
N PHE A 42 18.81 -30.70 -32.25
CA PHE A 42 18.07 -31.60 -33.11
C PHE A 42 17.24 -30.80 -34.12
N ASP A 43 17.52 -30.97 -35.40
CA ASP A 43 16.78 -30.29 -36.48
C ASP A 43 15.29 -30.70 -36.52
N GLU A 44 14.94 -31.86 -35.96
CA GLU A 44 13.56 -32.33 -35.86
C GLU A 44 12.74 -31.63 -34.75
N VAL A 45 13.40 -30.90 -33.85
CA VAL A 45 12.74 -30.14 -32.78
C VAL A 45 12.66 -28.67 -33.24
N PRO A 46 11.47 -28.16 -33.58
CA PRO A 46 11.34 -26.78 -34.04
C PRO A 46 11.72 -25.80 -32.93
N THR A 47 12.21 -24.62 -33.32
CA THR A 47 12.31 -23.50 -32.39
C THR A 47 10.92 -23.07 -31.92
N LEU A 48 10.81 -22.29 -30.83
CA LEU A 48 9.51 -21.79 -30.38
C LEU A 48 8.82 -20.95 -31.47
N GLU A 49 9.59 -20.15 -32.20
CA GLU A 49 9.10 -19.30 -33.29
C GLU A 49 8.57 -20.14 -34.46
N ASP A 50 9.34 -21.15 -34.90
CA ASP A 50 8.90 -22.04 -35.98
C ASP A 50 7.70 -22.90 -35.55
N ALA A 51 7.70 -23.33 -34.29
CA ALA A 51 6.65 -24.18 -33.74
C ALA A 51 5.28 -23.50 -33.81
N VAL A 52 5.16 -22.19 -33.56
CA VAL A 52 3.89 -21.42 -33.64
C VAL A 52 3.19 -21.55 -35.00
N SER A 53 3.94 -21.78 -36.08
CA SER A 53 3.41 -21.93 -37.44
C SER A 53 3.45 -23.38 -37.98
N SER A 54 3.76 -24.35 -37.11
CA SER A 54 3.88 -25.76 -37.50
C SER A 54 2.57 -26.32 -38.07
N SER A 55 2.69 -27.18 -39.08
CA SER A 55 1.56 -27.95 -39.63
C SER A 55 1.15 -29.12 -38.72
N ASP A 56 2.03 -29.57 -37.82
CA ASP A 56 1.69 -30.50 -36.75
C ASP A 56 1.04 -29.72 -35.59
N TRP A 57 -0.24 -29.99 -35.35
CA TRP A 57 -1.02 -29.34 -34.30
C TRP A 57 -0.35 -29.41 -32.92
N SER A 58 0.31 -30.52 -32.59
CA SER A 58 0.91 -30.71 -31.26
C SER A 58 2.17 -29.85 -31.09
N TRP A 59 2.97 -29.72 -32.14
CA TRP A 59 4.09 -28.78 -32.15
C TRP A 59 3.59 -27.33 -32.15
N ARG A 60 2.51 -27.03 -32.88
CA ARG A 60 1.87 -25.72 -32.85
C ARG A 60 1.39 -25.35 -31.47
N PHE A 61 0.76 -26.29 -30.77
CA PHE A 61 0.33 -26.10 -29.39
C PHE A 61 1.51 -25.83 -28.46
N ALA A 62 2.62 -26.56 -28.61
CA ALA A 62 3.84 -26.30 -27.84
C ALA A 62 4.42 -24.90 -28.12
N GLY A 63 4.47 -24.47 -29.39
CA GLY A 63 4.95 -23.15 -29.79
C GLY A 63 4.09 -22.03 -29.23
N VAL A 64 2.78 -22.10 -29.44
CA VAL A 64 1.79 -21.12 -28.99
C VAL A 64 1.71 -21.08 -27.45
N PHE A 65 1.77 -22.22 -26.76
CA PHE A 65 1.87 -22.25 -25.30
C PHE A 65 3.18 -21.62 -24.80
N GLY A 66 4.30 -21.88 -25.47
CA GLY A 66 5.58 -21.23 -25.17
C GLY A 66 5.53 -19.71 -25.39
N ASN A 67 4.85 -19.25 -26.45
CA ASN A 67 4.62 -17.83 -26.73
C ASN A 67 3.85 -17.17 -25.57
N ARG A 68 2.74 -17.78 -25.11
CA ARG A 68 2.00 -17.32 -23.93
C ARG A 68 2.92 -17.17 -22.71
N LEU A 69 3.80 -18.14 -22.44
CA LEU A 69 4.70 -18.07 -21.28
C LEU A 69 5.70 -16.90 -21.34
N ILE A 70 6.00 -16.40 -22.54
CA ILE A 70 6.92 -15.28 -22.78
C ILE A 70 6.17 -13.94 -22.80
N THR A 71 5.02 -13.89 -23.49
CA THR A 71 4.32 -12.64 -23.80
C THR A 71 3.07 -12.40 -22.97
N GLY A 72 2.52 -13.44 -22.34
CA GLY A 72 1.20 -13.43 -21.71
C GLY A 72 0.03 -13.57 -22.69
N ASN A 73 0.25 -13.44 -24.01
CA ASN A 73 -0.85 -13.38 -24.98
C ASN A 73 -1.61 -14.73 -25.10
N LEU A 74 -2.95 -14.65 -25.11
CA LEU A 74 -3.87 -15.79 -25.22
C LEU A 74 -4.55 -15.95 -26.58
N ASP A 75 -4.44 -14.99 -27.49
CA ASP A 75 -5.17 -14.94 -28.76
C ASP A 75 -4.86 -16.14 -29.65
N GLU A 76 -3.57 -16.46 -29.81
CA GLU A 76 -3.16 -17.63 -30.60
C GLU A 76 -3.67 -18.94 -29.99
N LEU A 77 -3.70 -19.06 -28.65
CA LEU A 77 -4.27 -20.23 -27.98
C LEU A 77 -5.79 -20.33 -28.17
N ARG A 78 -6.50 -19.19 -28.19
CA ARG A 78 -7.94 -19.14 -28.45
C ARG A 78 -8.27 -19.68 -29.85
N LEU A 79 -7.48 -19.31 -30.86
CA LEU A 79 -7.67 -19.79 -32.23
C LEU A 79 -7.47 -21.31 -32.37
N MET A 80 -6.62 -21.92 -31.54
CA MET A 80 -6.36 -23.37 -31.57
C MET A 80 -7.53 -24.23 -31.06
N ILE A 81 -8.56 -23.62 -30.46
CA ILE A 81 -9.76 -24.33 -30.01
C ILE A 81 -10.58 -24.81 -31.20
N ASP A 82 -10.69 -24.00 -32.25
CA ASP A 82 -11.56 -24.24 -33.40
C ASP A 82 -11.09 -25.42 -34.28
N ASP A 83 -9.77 -25.67 -34.30
CA ASP A 83 -9.16 -26.72 -35.13
C ASP A 83 -8.50 -27.85 -34.33
N ALA A 84 -8.85 -27.98 -33.04
CA ALA A 84 -8.37 -29.06 -32.19
C ALA A 84 -8.74 -30.44 -32.78
N PRO A 85 -7.75 -31.33 -33.02
CA PRO A 85 -7.97 -32.55 -33.82
C PRO A 85 -8.67 -33.67 -33.04
N THR A 86 -8.74 -33.57 -31.71
CA THR A 86 -9.32 -34.58 -30.82
C THR A 86 -10.02 -33.92 -29.63
N SER A 87 -10.92 -34.65 -28.96
CA SER A 87 -11.57 -34.17 -27.72
C SER A 87 -10.54 -33.84 -26.63
N ALA A 88 -9.51 -34.68 -26.44
CA ALA A 88 -8.43 -34.41 -25.48
C ALA A 88 -7.62 -33.15 -25.83
N ALA A 89 -7.34 -32.92 -27.12
CA ALA A 89 -6.68 -31.69 -27.59
C ALA A 89 -7.54 -30.45 -27.34
N LEU A 90 -8.85 -30.55 -27.60
CA LEU A 90 -9.82 -29.49 -27.34
C LEU A 90 -9.86 -29.16 -25.84
N VAL A 91 -9.96 -30.17 -24.98
CA VAL A 91 -9.96 -30.02 -23.51
C VAL A 91 -8.67 -29.36 -23.04
N ALA A 92 -7.51 -29.85 -23.47
CA ALA A 92 -6.22 -29.32 -23.06
C ALA A 92 -6.07 -27.83 -23.43
N THR A 93 -6.36 -27.46 -24.67
CA THR A 93 -6.31 -26.05 -25.12
C THR A 93 -7.32 -25.20 -24.37
N THR A 94 -8.55 -25.68 -24.21
CA THR A 94 -9.62 -24.97 -23.46
C THR A 94 -9.18 -24.69 -22.03
N VAL A 95 -8.61 -25.67 -21.32
CA VAL A 95 -8.14 -25.47 -19.95
C VAL A 95 -6.98 -24.48 -19.89
N VAL A 96 -6.02 -24.56 -20.82
CA VAL A 96 -4.89 -23.61 -20.85
C VAL A 96 -5.41 -22.18 -21.07
N VAL A 97 -6.34 -21.98 -22.01
CA VAL A 97 -6.97 -20.66 -22.26
C VAL A 97 -7.77 -20.20 -21.04
N ALA A 98 -8.70 -21.01 -20.53
CA ALA A 98 -9.52 -20.66 -19.38
C ALA A 98 -8.69 -20.34 -18.13
N SER A 99 -7.59 -21.08 -17.90
CA SER A 99 -6.65 -20.79 -16.81
C SER A 99 -6.00 -19.41 -16.99
N GLY A 100 -5.62 -19.05 -18.23
CA GLY A 100 -5.05 -17.74 -18.54
C GLY A 100 -6.04 -16.60 -18.34
N LEU A 101 -7.28 -16.78 -18.80
CA LEU A 101 -8.34 -15.81 -18.58
C LEU A 101 -8.61 -15.58 -17.08
N LEU A 102 -8.64 -16.65 -16.29
CA LEU A 102 -8.77 -16.54 -14.83
C LEU A 102 -7.55 -15.88 -14.18
N GLU A 103 -6.35 -16.14 -14.69
CA GLU A 103 -5.11 -15.48 -14.25
C GLU A 103 -5.14 -13.96 -14.51
N GLU A 104 -5.77 -13.53 -15.60
CA GLU A 104 -5.95 -12.13 -16.01
C GLU A 104 -7.22 -11.47 -15.40
N GLY A 105 -7.99 -12.23 -14.62
CA GLY A 105 -9.22 -11.74 -13.98
C GLY A 105 -10.45 -11.71 -14.90
N GLN A 106 -10.36 -12.26 -16.12
CA GLN A 106 -11.44 -12.37 -17.10
C GLN A 106 -12.32 -13.60 -16.85
N ALA A 107 -12.95 -13.65 -15.68
CA ALA A 107 -13.70 -14.83 -15.24
C ALA A 107 -14.97 -15.11 -16.07
N ASP A 108 -15.65 -14.08 -16.59
CA ASP A 108 -16.84 -14.27 -17.44
C ASP A 108 -16.48 -14.87 -18.81
N ASP A 109 -15.37 -14.45 -19.41
CA ASP A 109 -14.85 -15.02 -20.66
C ASP A 109 -14.44 -16.49 -20.46
N ALA A 110 -13.75 -16.79 -19.34
CA ALA A 110 -13.37 -18.15 -18.99
C ALA A 110 -14.61 -19.03 -18.82
N LEU A 111 -15.64 -18.52 -18.13
CA LEU A 111 -16.89 -19.24 -17.89
C LEU A 111 -17.64 -19.51 -19.19
N SER A 112 -17.79 -18.51 -20.04
CA SER A 112 -18.45 -18.63 -21.35
C SER A 112 -17.76 -19.69 -22.22
N LEU A 113 -16.43 -19.67 -22.26
CA LEU A 113 -15.63 -20.67 -22.96
C LEU A 113 -15.86 -22.09 -22.40
N LEU A 114 -15.82 -22.24 -21.08
CA LEU A 114 -15.99 -23.53 -20.42
C LEU A 114 -17.41 -24.09 -20.61
N GLU A 115 -18.44 -23.25 -20.54
CA GLU A 115 -19.83 -23.64 -20.82
C GLU A 115 -19.99 -24.16 -22.25
N ALA A 116 -19.43 -23.44 -23.24
CA ALA A 116 -19.52 -23.83 -24.64
C ALA A 116 -18.88 -25.19 -24.93
N VAL A 117 -17.70 -25.47 -24.36
CA VAL A 117 -17.00 -26.74 -24.58
C VAL A 117 -17.66 -27.88 -23.82
N ARG A 118 -18.10 -27.65 -22.57
CA ARG A 118 -18.80 -28.67 -21.78
C ARG A 118 -20.15 -29.08 -22.38
N ALA A 119 -20.84 -28.16 -23.07
CA ALA A 119 -22.10 -28.46 -23.74
C ALA A 119 -21.99 -29.49 -24.88
N ARG A 120 -20.77 -29.77 -25.37
CA ARG A 120 -20.53 -30.80 -26.40
C ARG A 120 -20.66 -32.22 -25.86
N ASP A 121 -20.42 -32.41 -24.56
CA ASP A 121 -20.55 -33.68 -23.84
C ASP A 121 -19.81 -34.87 -24.52
N ASP A 122 -18.65 -34.59 -25.13
CA ASP A 122 -17.82 -35.53 -25.90
C ASP A 122 -16.44 -35.78 -25.25
N ALA A 123 -16.24 -35.36 -24.00
CA ALA A 123 -15.00 -35.52 -23.23
C ALA A 123 -15.00 -36.83 -22.42
N GLU A 124 -13.85 -37.50 -22.37
CA GLU A 124 -13.63 -38.67 -21.51
C GLU A 124 -13.80 -38.31 -20.02
N PRO A 125 -14.11 -39.26 -19.12
CA PRO A 125 -14.49 -38.96 -17.74
C PRO A 125 -13.50 -38.06 -16.97
N VAL A 126 -12.20 -38.29 -17.13
CA VAL A 126 -11.16 -37.49 -16.45
C VAL A 126 -11.04 -36.10 -17.07
N ASP A 127 -11.14 -35.99 -18.40
CA ASP A 127 -11.11 -34.71 -19.13
C ASP A 127 -12.37 -33.86 -18.84
N ASN A 128 -13.54 -34.49 -18.76
CA ASN A 128 -14.77 -33.82 -18.33
C ASN A 128 -14.66 -33.33 -16.88
N ALA A 129 -14.13 -34.16 -15.96
CA ALA A 129 -13.87 -33.73 -14.59
C ALA A 129 -12.88 -32.54 -14.53
N TRP A 130 -11.91 -32.51 -15.44
CA TRP A 130 -10.94 -31.42 -15.56
C TRP A 130 -11.57 -30.11 -16.05
N LEU A 131 -12.41 -30.16 -17.09
CA LEU A 131 -13.23 -29.01 -17.51
C LEU A 131 -14.17 -28.56 -16.39
N ALA A 132 -14.74 -29.52 -15.66
CA ALA A 132 -15.71 -29.25 -14.62
C ALA A 132 -15.13 -28.51 -13.41
N VAL A 133 -13.91 -28.86 -12.99
CA VAL A 133 -13.25 -28.15 -11.88
C VAL A 133 -12.84 -26.73 -12.29
N GLN A 134 -12.42 -26.50 -13.54
CA GLN A 134 -12.14 -25.14 -14.04
C GLN A 134 -13.43 -24.31 -14.13
N PHE A 135 -14.54 -24.92 -14.56
CA PHE A 135 -15.85 -24.28 -14.55
C PHE A 135 -16.27 -23.88 -13.13
N ALA A 136 -16.13 -24.79 -12.16
CA ALA A 136 -16.41 -24.49 -10.77
C ALA A 136 -15.53 -23.34 -10.24
N ARG A 137 -14.23 -23.33 -10.59
CA ARG A 137 -13.31 -22.22 -10.28
C ARG A 137 -13.82 -20.88 -10.82
N ALA A 138 -14.22 -20.83 -12.10
CA ALA A 138 -14.75 -19.61 -12.72
C ALA A 138 -16.08 -19.15 -12.07
N CYS A 139 -16.98 -20.09 -11.77
CA CYS A 139 -18.23 -19.80 -11.05
C CYS A 139 -17.98 -19.14 -9.68
N VAL A 140 -17.00 -19.62 -8.90
CA VAL A 140 -16.65 -19.01 -7.60
C VAL A 140 -16.18 -17.57 -7.76
N GLU A 141 -15.38 -17.28 -8.78
CA GLU A 141 -14.85 -15.92 -9.01
C GLU A 141 -15.93 -14.89 -9.31
N ILE A 142 -17.09 -15.30 -9.84
CA ILE A 142 -18.21 -14.39 -10.15
C ILE A 142 -19.44 -14.57 -9.24
N GLY A 143 -19.30 -15.28 -8.12
CA GLY A 143 -20.36 -15.39 -7.11
C GLY A 143 -21.39 -16.52 -7.34
N ARG A 144 -21.23 -17.36 -8.38
CA ARG A 144 -22.03 -18.59 -8.61
C ARG A 144 -21.58 -19.73 -7.69
N VAL A 145 -21.44 -19.45 -6.38
CA VAL A 145 -20.80 -20.35 -5.40
C VAL A 145 -21.57 -21.66 -5.22
N GLN A 146 -22.90 -21.63 -5.17
CA GLN A 146 -23.69 -22.85 -4.98
C GLN A 146 -23.60 -23.81 -6.16
N GLU A 147 -23.53 -23.26 -7.37
CA GLU A 147 -23.33 -24.06 -8.58
C GLU A 147 -21.93 -24.67 -8.62
N ALA A 148 -20.91 -23.90 -8.26
CA ALA A 148 -19.55 -24.41 -8.15
C ALA A 148 -19.43 -25.57 -7.16
N ARG A 149 -20.09 -25.45 -5.98
CA ARG A 149 -20.12 -26.52 -4.96
C ARG A 149 -20.76 -27.79 -5.49
N ARG A 150 -21.90 -27.69 -6.17
CA ARG A 150 -22.56 -28.85 -6.79
C ARG A 150 -21.64 -29.55 -7.79
N VAL A 151 -21.03 -28.79 -8.70
CA VAL A 151 -20.11 -29.34 -9.70
C VAL A 151 -18.89 -29.98 -9.05
N ALA A 152 -18.30 -29.35 -8.03
CA ALA A 152 -17.15 -29.89 -7.32
C ALA A 152 -17.48 -31.20 -6.57
N TYR A 153 -18.68 -31.32 -6.00
CA TYR A 153 -19.13 -32.56 -5.37
C TYR A 153 -19.16 -33.74 -6.34
N ASP A 154 -19.67 -33.50 -7.57
CA ASP A 154 -19.70 -34.52 -8.62
C ASP A 154 -18.28 -34.90 -9.07
N VAL A 155 -17.40 -33.91 -9.22
CA VAL A 155 -15.99 -34.11 -9.62
C VAL A 155 -15.24 -35.00 -8.62
N GLN A 156 -15.50 -34.92 -7.32
CA GLN A 156 -14.81 -35.75 -6.32
C GLN A 156 -14.96 -37.26 -6.58
N GLN A 157 -16.05 -37.69 -7.21
CA GLN A 157 -16.31 -39.10 -7.49
C GLN A 157 -15.30 -39.71 -8.48
N ILE A 158 -14.58 -38.88 -9.26
CA ILE A 158 -13.59 -39.37 -10.23
C ILE A 158 -12.46 -40.15 -9.54
N ARG A 159 -12.15 -39.83 -8.28
CA ARG A 159 -11.14 -40.55 -7.48
C ARG A 159 -11.52 -42.00 -7.23
N GLN A 160 -12.81 -42.30 -7.12
CA GLN A 160 -13.29 -43.66 -6.85
C GLN A 160 -13.28 -44.50 -8.13
N THR A 161 -13.64 -43.89 -9.26
CA THR A 161 -13.73 -44.58 -10.56
C THR A 161 -12.37 -44.73 -11.25
N HIS A 162 -11.42 -43.81 -11.02
CA HIS A 162 -10.10 -43.76 -11.67
C HIS A 162 -8.96 -43.63 -10.64
N ALA A 163 -8.99 -44.45 -9.57
CA ALA A 163 -8.06 -44.33 -8.44
C ALA A 163 -6.56 -44.46 -8.78
N GLN A 164 -6.20 -45.12 -9.88
CA GLN A 164 -4.81 -45.28 -10.32
C GLN A 164 -4.33 -44.13 -11.22
N ASP A 165 -5.23 -43.26 -11.65
CA ASP A 165 -4.88 -42.09 -12.45
C ASP A 165 -4.44 -40.93 -11.53
N VAL A 166 -3.17 -40.54 -11.67
CA VAL A 166 -2.58 -39.47 -10.86
C VAL A 166 -3.21 -38.10 -11.13
N THR A 167 -3.80 -37.88 -12.30
CA THR A 167 -4.49 -36.65 -12.64
C THR A 167 -5.92 -36.64 -12.09
N ALA A 168 -6.63 -37.76 -12.16
CA ALA A 168 -7.96 -37.89 -11.56
C ALA A 168 -7.95 -37.67 -10.04
N THR A 169 -6.97 -38.27 -9.34
CA THR A 169 -6.81 -38.08 -7.89
C THR A 169 -6.49 -36.63 -7.52
N ALA A 170 -5.69 -35.94 -8.34
CA ALA A 170 -5.36 -34.52 -8.17
C ALA A 170 -6.56 -33.59 -8.44
N ILE A 171 -7.32 -33.82 -9.52
CA ILE A 171 -8.54 -33.07 -9.83
C ILE A 171 -9.57 -33.19 -8.69
N ALA A 172 -9.79 -34.41 -8.18
CA ALA A 172 -10.66 -34.63 -7.02
C ALA A 172 -10.15 -33.92 -5.76
N GLY A 173 -8.83 -33.81 -5.59
CA GLY A 173 -8.21 -33.07 -4.50
C GLY A 173 -8.53 -31.57 -4.57
N VAL A 174 -8.42 -30.97 -5.75
CA VAL A 174 -8.79 -29.56 -5.97
C VAL A 174 -10.28 -29.32 -5.74
N ALA A 175 -11.14 -30.25 -6.15
CA ALA A 175 -12.56 -30.15 -5.86
C ALA A 175 -12.86 -30.16 -4.35
N ALA A 176 -12.10 -30.94 -3.56
CA ALA A 176 -12.17 -30.89 -2.09
C ALA A 176 -11.73 -29.54 -1.52
N THR A 177 -10.64 -28.95 -2.03
CA THR A 177 -10.21 -27.60 -1.64
C THR A 177 -11.28 -26.56 -1.94
N LEU A 178 -11.88 -26.58 -3.12
CA LEU A 178 -12.95 -25.64 -3.49
C LEU A 178 -14.16 -25.76 -2.55
N LEU A 179 -14.58 -26.98 -2.22
CA LEU A 179 -15.69 -27.22 -1.29
C LEU A 179 -15.41 -26.69 0.12
N PHE A 180 -14.17 -26.83 0.59
CA PHE A 180 -13.71 -26.31 1.87
C PHE A 180 -13.71 -24.76 1.86
N ASP A 181 -13.06 -24.13 0.86
CA ASP A 181 -12.91 -22.68 0.76
C ASP A 181 -14.23 -21.91 0.57
N THR A 182 -15.27 -22.61 0.14
CA THR A 182 -16.61 -22.05 -0.10
C THR A 182 -17.63 -22.47 0.95
N ALA A 183 -17.24 -23.24 1.97
CA ALA A 183 -18.13 -23.67 3.04
C ALA A 183 -18.53 -22.51 3.94
N ALA A 184 -19.71 -22.62 4.56
CA ALA A 184 -20.06 -21.74 5.65
C ALA A 184 -19.17 -22.08 6.86
N TRP A 185 -18.89 -21.07 7.69
CA TRP A 185 -18.11 -21.25 8.89
C TRP A 185 -18.75 -22.32 9.79
N GLY A 186 -17.99 -23.38 10.12
CA GLY A 186 -18.46 -24.52 10.90
C GLY A 186 -18.89 -25.75 10.09
N ASP A 187 -19.09 -25.62 8.78
CA ASP A 187 -19.45 -26.73 7.85
C ASP A 187 -18.24 -27.23 7.04
N GLU A 188 -17.03 -26.87 7.47
CA GLU A 188 -15.77 -27.18 6.80
C GLU A 188 -15.35 -28.66 7.02
N ASP A 189 -15.24 -29.44 5.93
CA ASP A 189 -14.73 -30.83 5.99
C ASP A 189 -13.20 -30.88 5.91
N LEU A 190 -12.57 -30.67 7.06
CA LEU A 190 -11.11 -30.71 7.18
C LEU A 190 -10.52 -32.09 6.83
N ALA A 191 -11.21 -33.18 7.15
CA ALA A 191 -10.71 -34.53 6.88
C ALA A 191 -10.72 -34.85 5.37
N GLY A 192 -11.79 -34.46 4.68
CA GLY A 192 -11.89 -34.51 3.23
C GLY A 192 -10.84 -33.65 2.54
N LEU A 193 -10.58 -32.43 3.04
CA LEU A 193 -9.50 -31.56 2.54
C LEU A 193 -8.13 -32.24 2.66
N ILE A 194 -7.76 -32.72 3.85
CA ILE A 194 -6.45 -33.35 4.10
C ILE A 194 -6.25 -34.55 3.18
N THR A 195 -7.25 -35.42 3.06
CA THR A 195 -7.21 -36.58 2.17
C THR A 195 -7.15 -36.16 0.69
N GLY A 196 -7.81 -35.07 0.34
CA GLY A 196 -7.81 -34.46 -0.99
C GLY A 196 -6.42 -34.01 -1.42
N MET A 197 -5.74 -33.26 -0.54
CA MET A 197 -4.41 -32.68 -0.75
C MET A 197 -3.28 -33.72 -0.75
N ASP A 198 -3.50 -34.88 -0.14
CA ASP A 198 -2.50 -35.97 -0.11
C ASP A 198 -2.46 -36.75 -1.44
N ASN A 199 -1.86 -36.14 -2.47
CA ASN A 199 -1.70 -36.76 -3.78
C ASN A 199 -0.34 -36.42 -4.43
N ALA A 200 0.07 -37.24 -5.41
CA ALA A 200 1.38 -37.14 -6.04
C ALA A 200 1.65 -35.79 -6.72
N VAL A 201 0.64 -35.19 -7.38
CA VAL A 201 0.79 -33.91 -8.07
C VAL A 201 1.03 -32.78 -7.06
N ALA A 202 0.28 -32.75 -5.96
CA ALA A 202 0.48 -31.81 -4.86
C ALA A 202 1.89 -31.97 -4.25
N TRP A 203 2.34 -33.19 -3.97
CA TRP A 203 3.68 -33.45 -3.42
C TRP A 203 4.79 -32.98 -4.36
N TRP A 204 4.67 -33.24 -5.68
CA TRP A 204 5.65 -32.76 -6.66
C TRP A 204 5.65 -31.24 -6.76
N ARG A 205 4.49 -30.59 -6.70
CA ARG A 205 4.37 -29.12 -6.65
C ARG A 205 5.09 -28.58 -5.42
N THR A 206 4.85 -29.12 -4.23
CA THR A 206 5.55 -28.71 -2.99
C THR A 206 7.08 -28.83 -3.10
N GLN A 207 7.59 -29.89 -3.75
CA GLN A 207 9.03 -30.04 -4.01
C GLN A 207 9.56 -28.92 -4.92
N THR A 208 8.84 -28.57 -5.98
CA THR A 208 9.18 -27.46 -6.89
C THR A 208 9.21 -26.12 -6.13
N VAL A 209 8.21 -25.86 -5.30
CA VAL A 209 8.14 -24.65 -4.45
C VAL A 209 9.33 -24.59 -3.49
N SER A 210 9.63 -25.69 -2.80
CA SER A 210 10.77 -25.79 -1.89
C SER A 210 12.09 -25.44 -2.59
N ARG A 211 12.34 -25.97 -3.80
CA ARG A 211 13.53 -25.62 -4.59
C ARG A 211 13.57 -24.14 -4.96
N GLY A 212 12.44 -23.56 -5.35
CA GLY A 212 12.31 -22.13 -5.64
C GLY A 212 12.64 -21.25 -4.43
N LEU A 213 12.10 -21.59 -3.26
CA LEU A 213 12.33 -20.86 -2.01
C LEU A 213 13.77 -20.99 -1.49
N VAL A 214 14.38 -22.18 -1.60
CA VAL A 214 15.80 -22.37 -1.27
C VAL A 214 16.68 -21.54 -2.21
N ALA A 215 16.37 -21.50 -3.51
CA ALA A 215 17.09 -20.64 -4.45
C ALA A 215 16.92 -19.15 -4.11
N LEU A 216 15.73 -18.73 -3.66
CA LEU A 216 15.48 -17.36 -3.21
C LEU A 216 16.31 -17.04 -1.97
N ALA A 217 16.30 -17.90 -0.95
CA ALA A 217 17.08 -17.71 0.28
C ALA A 217 18.58 -17.59 0.00
N ASN A 218 19.13 -18.47 -0.84
CA ASN A 218 20.53 -18.42 -1.25
C ASN A 218 20.87 -17.13 -1.99
N ARG A 219 19.99 -16.68 -2.90
CA ARG A 219 20.18 -15.43 -3.64
C ARG A 219 20.16 -14.21 -2.70
N THR A 220 19.18 -14.14 -1.80
CA THR A 220 19.06 -13.06 -0.82
C THR A 220 20.28 -13.01 0.10
N TYR A 221 20.77 -14.17 0.57
CA TYR A 221 21.98 -14.24 1.38
C TYR A 221 23.21 -13.73 0.64
N LYS A 222 23.40 -14.16 -0.62
CA LYS A 222 24.50 -13.69 -1.48
C LYS A 222 24.47 -12.18 -1.70
N ASN A 223 23.30 -11.62 -1.96
CA ASN A 223 23.13 -10.18 -2.11
C ASN A 223 23.48 -9.45 -0.81
N TRP A 224 22.96 -9.93 0.33
CA TRP A 224 23.26 -9.36 1.64
C TRP A 224 24.75 -9.46 1.99
N SER A 225 25.43 -10.55 1.62
CA SER A 225 26.86 -10.73 1.84
C SER A 225 27.75 -10.03 0.80
N HIS A 226 27.16 -9.29 -0.15
CA HIS A 226 27.88 -8.63 -1.25
C HIS A 226 28.74 -9.60 -2.08
N ASP A 227 28.26 -10.83 -2.30
CA ASP A 227 28.92 -11.82 -3.16
C ASP A 227 28.98 -11.30 -4.61
N SER A 228 30.19 -11.08 -5.11
CA SER A 228 30.45 -10.59 -6.47
C SER A 228 30.68 -11.71 -7.49
N SER A 229 30.49 -12.97 -7.13
CA SER A 229 30.64 -14.10 -8.04
C SER A 229 29.61 -14.05 -9.18
N ILE A 230 30.11 -14.04 -10.42
CA ILE A 230 29.29 -14.05 -11.63
C ILE A 230 29.14 -15.49 -12.12
N ILE A 231 27.90 -15.97 -12.20
CA ILE A 231 27.57 -17.24 -12.85
C ILE A 231 27.15 -16.92 -14.29
N LEU A 232 28.05 -17.13 -15.24
CA LEU A 232 27.74 -16.98 -16.67
C LEU A 232 26.81 -18.11 -17.12
N GLY A 233 25.70 -17.75 -17.75
CA GLY A 233 24.74 -18.71 -18.29
C GLY A 233 23.97 -19.50 -17.22
N GLY A 234 23.71 -18.93 -16.03
CA GLY A 234 22.78 -19.52 -15.06
C GLY A 234 21.32 -19.19 -15.39
N GLU A 235 20.40 -20.16 -15.25
CA GLU A 235 18.95 -19.89 -15.34
C GLU A 235 18.42 -19.13 -14.11
N GLU A 236 17.33 -18.37 -14.29
CA GLU A 236 16.61 -17.76 -13.18
C GLU A 236 15.78 -18.80 -12.40
N LYS A 237 16.47 -19.62 -11.60
CA LYS A 237 15.88 -20.77 -10.87
C LYS A 237 14.68 -20.39 -10.00
N VAL A 238 14.70 -19.22 -9.34
CA VAL A 238 13.60 -18.79 -8.46
C VAL A 238 12.32 -18.61 -9.28
N ASN A 239 12.40 -17.82 -10.35
CA ASN A 239 11.27 -17.48 -11.20
C ASN A 239 10.74 -18.72 -11.92
N ASN A 240 11.63 -19.54 -12.51
CA ASN A 240 11.22 -20.75 -13.23
C ASN A 240 10.49 -21.75 -12.31
N GLN A 241 11.03 -22.03 -11.12
CA GLN A 241 10.40 -22.99 -10.20
C GLN A 241 9.05 -22.49 -9.67
N LEU A 242 8.94 -21.22 -9.30
CA LEU A 242 7.68 -20.64 -8.83
C LEU A 242 6.65 -20.54 -9.96
N ALA A 243 7.07 -20.18 -11.18
CA ALA A 243 6.21 -20.17 -12.36
C ALA A 243 5.69 -21.57 -12.69
N ALA A 244 6.56 -22.59 -12.69
CA ALA A 244 6.17 -23.99 -12.91
C ALA A 244 5.14 -24.49 -11.89
N ALA A 245 5.35 -24.18 -10.61
CA ALA A 245 4.42 -24.55 -9.55
C ALA A 245 3.07 -23.81 -9.72
N SER A 246 3.11 -22.52 -10.04
CA SER A 246 1.93 -21.68 -10.29
C SER A 246 1.12 -22.17 -11.51
N LEU A 247 1.77 -22.47 -12.63
CA LEU A 247 1.13 -23.03 -13.83
C LEU A 247 0.47 -24.38 -13.53
N THR A 248 1.17 -25.24 -12.78
CA THR A 248 0.62 -26.54 -12.38
C THR A 248 -0.64 -26.39 -11.52
N ALA A 249 -0.64 -25.46 -10.56
CA ALA A 249 -1.82 -25.16 -9.74
C ALA A 249 -2.97 -24.60 -10.61
N SER A 250 -2.69 -23.59 -11.43
CA SER A 250 -3.71 -22.95 -12.28
C SER A 250 -4.33 -23.93 -13.27
N HIS A 251 -3.51 -24.71 -13.99
CA HIS A 251 -4.02 -25.72 -14.92
C HIS A 251 -4.81 -26.82 -14.24
N LEU A 252 -4.56 -27.13 -12.96
CA LEU A 252 -5.35 -28.11 -12.21
C LEU A 252 -6.69 -27.53 -11.69
N GLY A 253 -6.86 -26.21 -11.73
CA GLY A 253 -8.01 -25.49 -11.16
C GLY A 253 -7.83 -25.11 -9.69
N ASP A 254 -6.62 -25.26 -9.15
CA ASP A 254 -6.28 -24.95 -7.76
C ASP A 254 -6.06 -23.45 -7.57
N ASN A 255 -7.16 -22.72 -7.38
CA ASN A 255 -7.15 -21.26 -7.31
C ASN A 255 -6.35 -20.74 -6.10
N GLY A 256 -6.45 -21.40 -4.95
CA GLY A 256 -5.76 -21.01 -3.71
C GLY A 256 -4.24 -21.11 -3.84
N ASP A 257 -3.73 -22.25 -4.30
CA ASP A 257 -2.29 -22.43 -4.50
C ASP A 257 -1.76 -21.57 -5.65
N TRP A 258 -2.52 -21.40 -6.73
CA TRP A 258 -2.14 -20.48 -7.81
C TRP A 258 -1.94 -19.06 -7.26
N ARG A 259 -2.92 -18.52 -6.54
CA ARG A 259 -2.84 -17.18 -5.92
C ARG A 259 -1.63 -17.05 -5.01
N HIS A 260 -1.41 -18.03 -4.14
CA HIS A 260 -0.29 -18.02 -3.21
C HIS A 260 1.07 -17.99 -3.95
N LEU A 261 1.23 -18.83 -4.98
CA LEU A 261 2.48 -18.95 -5.73
C LEU A 261 2.74 -17.76 -6.65
N ALA A 262 1.70 -17.23 -7.30
CA ALA A 262 1.76 -15.99 -8.06
C ALA A 262 2.22 -14.83 -7.15
N SER A 263 1.66 -14.70 -5.95
CA SER A 263 2.09 -13.70 -4.97
C SER A 263 3.57 -13.86 -4.58
N ILE A 264 4.01 -15.06 -4.20
CA ILE A 264 5.42 -15.29 -3.82
C ILE A 264 6.36 -14.93 -4.98
N ARG A 265 6.00 -15.30 -6.21
CA ARG A 265 6.76 -14.98 -7.41
C ARG A 265 6.89 -13.47 -7.59
N SER A 266 5.79 -12.72 -7.52
CA SER A 266 5.80 -11.26 -7.67
C SER A 266 6.60 -10.57 -6.56
N ARG A 267 6.46 -11.01 -5.32
CA ARG A 267 7.25 -10.51 -4.18
C ARG A 267 8.75 -10.78 -4.34
N ALA A 268 9.11 -11.98 -4.79
CA ALA A 268 10.51 -12.34 -5.03
C ALA A 268 11.16 -11.49 -6.13
N SER A 269 10.37 -10.99 -7.08
CA SER A 269 10.81 -10.03 -8.10
C SER A 269 10.88 -8.60 -7.55
N LEU A 270 9.83 -8.11 -6.88
CA LEU A 270 9.76 -6.75 -6.33
C LEU A 270 10.90 -6.43 -5.35
N VAL A 271 11.28 -7.37 -4.49
CA VAL A 271 12.36 -7.17 -3.49
C VAL A 271 13.73 -6.87 -4.13
N ARG A 272 13.90 -7.15 -5.42
CA ARG A 272 15.15 -6.90 -6.15
C ARG A 272 15.18 -5.56 -6.88
N LEU A 273 14.02 -4.93 -7.07
CA LEU A 273 13.92 -3.72 -7.86
C LEU A 273 14.39 -2.53 -7.03
N THR A 274 15.11 -1.64 -7.68
CA THR A 274 15.51 -0.35 -7.11
C THR A 274 14.42 0.68 -7.38
N ARG A 275 14.55 1.83 -6.73
CA ARG A 275 13.65 2.98 -6.91
C ARG A 275 13.63 3.57 -8.34
N ASP A 276 14.66 3.26 -9.13
CA ASP A 276 14.82 3.70 -10.52
C ASP A 276 14.55 2.56 -11.51
N ALA A 277 13.91 1.47 -11.05
CA ALA A 277 13.52 0.37 -11.92
C ALA A 277 12.45 0.80 -12.93
N ASP A 278 12.33 0.01 -13.99
CA ASP A 278 11.35 0.22 -15.05
C ASP A 278 9.90 0.23 -14.49
N VAL A 279 9.13 1.22 -14.91
CA VAL A 279 7.75 1.48 -14.48
C VAL A 279 6.86 0.31 -14.89
N ASP A 280 6.96 -0.14 -16.15
CA ASP A 280 6.15 -1.21 -16.72
C ASP A 280 6.35 -2.52 -15.93
N VAL A 281 7.61 -2.82 -15.55
CA VAL A 281 7.95 -4.02 -14.78
C VAL A 281 7.30 -3.98 -13.40
N ILE A 282 7.33 -2.84 -12.72
CA ILE A 282 6.69 -2.69 -11.41
C ILE A 282 5.17 -2.75 -11.54
N SER A 283 4.62 -2.11 -12.58
CA SER A 283 3.20 -2.11 -12.86
C SER A 283 2.66 -3.54 -13.04
N GLN A 284 3.33 -4.35 -13.88
CA GLN A 284 3.01 -5.77 -14.06
C GLN A 284 3.07 -6.58 -12.76
N LEU A 285 4.05 -6.31 -11.90
CA LEU A 285 4.20 -7.01 -10.62
C LEU A 285 3.12 -6.60 -9.60
N LEU A 286 2.71 -5.34 -9.57
CA LEU A 286 1.57 -4.86 -8.79
C LEU A 286 0.26 -5.47 -9.30
N GLY A 287 0.07 -5.49 -10.63
CA GLY A 287 -1.04 -6.17 -11.29
C GLY A 287 -1.10 -7.66 -10.93
N SER A 288 0.04 -8.34 -10.89
CA SER A 288 0.11 -9.75 -10.48
C SER A 288 -0.29 -9.97 -9.00
N LEU A 289 0.14 -9.10 -8.08
CA LEU A 289 -0.30 -9.14 -6.68
C LEU A 289 -1.80 -8.88 -6.54
N ARG A 290 -2.33 -7.95 -7.35
CA ARG A 290 -3.75 -7.62 -7.43
C ARG A 290 -4.58 -8.82 -7.90
N LEU A 291 -4.19 -9.43 -9.01
CA LEU A 291 -4.82 -10.60 -9.61
C LEU A 291 -4.74 -11.84 -8.69
N ALA A 292 -3.65 -11.98 -7.93
CA ALA A 292 -3.50 -13.02 -6.91
C ALA A 292 -4.35 -12.78 -5.64
N GLY A 293 -4.96 -11.60 -5.48
CA GLY A 293 -5.75 -11.25 -4.30
C GLY A 293 -4.94 -11.06 -3.01
N ASP A 294 -3.63 -10.75 -3.10
CA ASP A 294 -2.76 -10.57 -1.93
C ASP A 294 -2.78 -9.12 -1.41
N GLN A 295 -3.84 -8.81 -0.66
CA GLN A 295 -4.11 -7.45 -0.19
C GLN A 295 -3.03 -6.89 0.76
N GLU A 296 -2.49 -7.69 1.68
CA GLU A 296 -1.52 -7.18 2.65
C GLU A 296 -0.18 -6.86 1.99
N ASN A 297 0.32 -7.75 1.13
CA ASN A 297 1.57 -7.48 0.43
C ASN A 297 1.40 -6.42 -0.68
N LEU A 298 0.25 -6.35 -1.34
CA LEU A 298 -0.06 -5.26 -2.27
C LEU A 298 -0.02 -3.90 -1.57
N LYS A 299 -0.66 -3.78 -0.40
CA LYS A 299 -0.61 -2.56 0.43
C LYS A 299 0.82 -2.17 0.81
N LEU A 300 1.66 -3.14 1.22
CA LEU A 300 3.06 -2.88 1.54
C LEU A 300 3.86 -2.42 0.32
N ALA A 301 3.65 -3.06 -0.84
CA ALA A 301 4.29 -2.70 -2.09
C ALA A 301 3.92 -1.28 -2.53
N ILE A 302 2.63 -0.95 -2.57
CA ILE A 302 2.15 0.40 -2.93
C ILE A 302 2.75 1.46 -2.00
N LYS A 303 2.74 1.24 -0.67
CA LYS A 303 3.34 2.18 0.27
C LYS A 303 4.83 2.40 0.04
N ARG A 304 5.57 1.32 -0.26
CA ARG A 304 7.00 1.38 -0.56
C ARG A 304 7.28 2.13 -1.86
N ILE A 305 6.56 1.80 -2.94
CA ILE A 305 6.72 2.38 -4.28
C ILE A 305 6.28 3.85 -4.30
N ARG A 306 5.11 4.18 -3.72
CA ARG A 306 4.69 5.57 -3.51
C ARG A 306 5.73 6.36 -2.74
N GLY A 307 6.31 5.75 -1.71
CA GLY A 307 7.26 6.43 -0.82
C GLY A 307 8.62 6.71 -1.45
N ASP A 308 9.17 5.75 -2.20
CA ASP A 308 10.57 5.74 -2.64
C ASP A 308 10.77 5.83 -4.15
N GLY A 309 9.74 5.47 -4.91
CA GLY A 309 9.70 5.43 -6.36
C GLY A 309 9.78 4.03 -6.97
N PRO A 310 9.42 3.90 -8.26
CA PRO A 310 8.79 4.92 -9.11
C PRO A 310 7.28 5.00 -8.89
N ALA A 311 6.79 6.17 -8.47
CA ALA A 311 5.37 6.38 -8.16
C ALA A 311 4.45 6.19 -9.38
N ALA A 312 4.95 6.48 -10.59
CA ALA A 312 4.23 6.33 -11.85
C ALA A 312 3.70 4.90 -12.09
N ALA A 313 4.37 3.87 -11.54
CA ALA A 313 3.92 2.49 -11.71
C ALA A 313 2.56 2.23 -11.04
N ILE A 314 2.22 2.99 -9.98
CA ILE A 314 0.90 2.89 -9.34
C ILE A 314 -0.16 3.52 -10.23
N THR A 315 0.15 4.64 -10.90
CA THR A 315 -0.74 5.30 -11.86
C THR A 315 -1.08 4.37 -13.01
N GLU A 316 -0.06 3.76 -13.62
CA GLU A 316 -0.24 2.82 -14.74
C GLU A 316 -1.06 1.58 -14.33
N THR A 317 -0.74 0.94 -13.21
CA THR A 317 -1.54 -0.21 -12.73
C THR A 317 -2.99 0.16 -12.44
N ALA A 318 -3.25 1.39 -12.01
CA ALA A 318 -4.60 1.85 -11.71
C ALA A 318 -5.40 2.24 -12.97
N ALA A 319 -4.74 2.69 -14.03
CA ALA A 319 -5.38 3.01 -15.31
C ALA A 319 -5.97 1.75 -15.98
N ASP A 320 -5.35 0.59 -15.79
CA ASP A 320 -5.82 -0.70 -16.31
C ASP A 320 -6.97 -1.33 -15.50
N LEU A 321 -7.49 -0.62 -14.49
CA LEU A 321 -8.45 -1.16 -13.56
C LEU A 321 -9.90 -1.04 -14.07
N ASP A 322 -10.55 -2.17 -14.32
CA ASP A 322 -12.00 -2.24 -14.45
C ASP A 322 -12.64 -2.80 -13.17
N LEU A 323 -13.39 -1.95 -12.48
CA LEU A 323 -14.08 -2.29 -11.23
C LEU A 323 -15.35 -3.12 -11.46
N GLU A 324 -15.98 -3.05 -12.63
CA GLU A 324 -17.23 -3.76 -12.93
C GLU A 324 -17.04 -5.26 -13.05
N ILE A 325 -15.90 -5.68 -13.61
CA ILE A 325 -15.58 -7.10 -13.79
C ILE A 325 -14.89 -7.72 -12.57
N SER A 326 -14.71 -6.95 -11.47
CA SER A 326 -14.09 -7.43 -10.23
C SER A 326 -14.63 -8.79 -9.79
N THR A 327 -13.72 -9.66 -9.35
CA THR A 327 -14.01 -11.03 -8.94
C THR A 327 -13.95 -11.19 -7.43
N ARG A 328 -14.32 -12.36 -6.91
CA ARG A 328 -14.11 -12.73 -5.50
C ARG A 328 -12.66 -12.55 -5.06
N THR A 329 -11.69 -12.87 -5.93
CA THR A 329 -10.27 -12.71 -5.62
C THR A 329 -9.80 -11.25 -5.72
N THR A 330 -10.28 -10.50 -6.72
CA THR A 330 -9.74 -9.16 -7.04
C THR A 330 -10.48 -7.99 -6.39
N GLY A 331 -11.73 -8.15 -5.97
CA GLY A 331 -12.55 -7.05 -5.43
C GLY A 331 -11.86 -6.29 -4.29
N ARG A 332 -11.25 -7.01 -3.33
CA ARG A 332 -10.54 -6.39 -2.20
C ARG A 332 -9.23 -5.72 -2.63
N THR A 333 -8.47 -6.34 -3.53
CA THR A 333 -7.18 -5.81 -3.99
C THR A 333 -7.33 -4.62 -4.92
N ASN A 334 -8.38 -4.59 -5.75
CA ASN A 334 -8.77 -3.46 -6.57
C ASN A 334 -9.03 -2.22 -5.69
N LEU A 335 -9.87 -2.37 -4.66
CA LEU A 335 -10.14 -1.29 -3.69
C LEU A 335 -8.89 -0.89 -2.89
N THR A 336 -7.99 -1.84 -2.61
CA THR A 336 -6.71 -1.57 -1.93
C THR A 336 -5.77 -0.74 -2.80
N LEU A 337 -5.68 -1.04 -4.10
CA LEU A 337 -4.88 -0.25 -5.04
C LEU A 337 -5.32 1.21 -5.04
N LEU A 338 -6.62 1.45 -5.18
CA LEU A 338 -7.20 2.79 -5.14
C LEU A 338 -7.06 3.46 -3.77
N GLN A 339 -7.22 2.72 -2.67
CA GLN A 339 -7.11 3.29 -1.32
C GLN A 339 -5.68 3.76 -1.00
N TYR A 340 -4.64 3.01 -1.38
CA TYR A 340 -3.25 3.36 -1.05
C TYR A 340 -2.53 4.12 -2.17
N GLY A 341 -3.08 4.10 -3.39
CA GLY A 341 -2.59 4.78 -4.57
C GLY A 341 -3.43 5.98 -5.04
N GLY A 342 -4.56 6.28 -4.40
CA GLY A 342 -5.55 7.28 -4.84
C GLY A 342 -4.97 8.68 -5.13
N ASP A 343 -3.97 9.08 -4.35
CA ASP A 343 -3.21 10.33 -4.53
C ASP A 343 -2.43 10.41 -5.86
N LEU A 344 -2.15 9.28 -6.49
CA LEU A 344 -1.36 9.16 -7.72
C LEU A 344 -2.22 8.87 -8.97
N LEU A 345 -3.54 8.82 -8.83
CA LEU A 345 -4.42 8.63 -9.97
C LEU A 345 -4.36 9.86 -10.89
N ASP A 346 -4.40 9.62 -12.20
CA ASP A 346 -4.76 10.66 -13.14
C ASP A 346 -6.23 11.05 -12.96
N ALA A 347 -6.61 12.22 -13.50
CA ALA A 347 -7.93 12.79 -13.28
C ALA A 347 -9.06 11.92 -13.85
N GLU A 348 -8.83 11.24 -14.97
CA GLU A 348 -9.84 10.40 -15.63
C GLU A 348 -10.10 9.14 -14.79
N THR A 349 -9.03 8.45 -14.40
CA THR A 349 -9.08 7.26 -13.54
C THR A 349 -9.71 7.60 -12.18
N ALA A 350 -9.31 8.72 -11.55
CA ALA A 350 -9.88 9.16 -10.28
C ALA A 350 -11.38 9.45 -10.38
N GLU A 351 -11.81 10.11 -11.44
CA GLU A 351 -13.21 10.47 -11.63
C GLU A 351 -14.08 9.25 -11.97
N SER A 352 -13.59 8.33 -12.80
CA SER A 352 -14.25 7.05 -13.08
C SER A 352 -14.41 6.22 -11.79
N ALA A 353 -13.32 6.06 -11.03
CA ALA A 353 -13.33 5.34 -9.77
C ALA A 353 -14.29 5.96 -8.74
N LEU A 354 -14.28 7.29 -8.58
CA LEU A 354 -15.15 7.97 -7.61
C LEU A 354 -16.64 7.79 -7.94
N ARG A 355 -17.01 7.90 -9.22
CA ARG A 355 -18.40 7.65 -9.65
C ARG A 355 -18.82 6.22 -9.40
N TRP A 356 -17.96 5.25 -9.72
CA TRP A 356 -18.23 3.84 -9.44
C TRP A 356 -18.40 3.60 -7.93
N LEU A 357 -17.49 4.12 -7.10
CA LEU A 357 -17.51 3.95 -5.65
C LEU A 357 -18.79 4.51 -5.02
N LEU A 358 -19.21 5.73 -5.41
CA LEU A 358 -20.45 6.34 -4.91
C LEU A 358 -21.70 5.57 -5.34
N ARG A 359 -21.73 5.07 -6.58
CA ARG A 359 -22.84 4.25 -7.08
C ARG A 359 -22.91 2.92 -6.32
N THR A 360 -21.80 2.22 -6.15
CA THR A 360 -21.72 0.94 -5.44
C THR A 360 -21.97 1.11 -3.94
N PHE A 361 -21.60 2.26 -3.34
CA PHE A 361 -21.95 2.56 -1.95
C PHE A 361 -23.46 2.71 -1.76
N LYS A 362 -24.16 3.35 -2.71
CA LYS A 362 -25.62 3.52 -2.66
C LYS A 362 -26.36 2.19 -2.89
N ASP A 363 -25.87 1.36 -3.80
CA ASP A 363 -26.41 0.02 -4.06
C ASP A 363 -25.27 -1.01 -4.20
N PRO A 364 -24.89 -1.68 -3.10
CA PRO A 364 -23.80 -2.65 -3.13
C PRO A 364 -24.25 -4.02 -3.65
N SER A 365 -25.53 -4.24 -3.97
CA SER A 365 -26.11 -5.57 -4.19
C SER A 365 -25.42 -6.36 -5.31
N ALA A 366 -25.23 -5.74 -6.47
CA ALA A 366 -24.59 -6.38 -7.62
C ALA A 366 -23.12 -6.75 -7.33
N PHE A 367 -22.35 -5.82 -6.75
CA PHE A 367 -20.96 -6.06 -6.39
C PHE A 367 -20.83 -7.12 -5.28
N GLY A 368 -21.69 -7.05 -4.26
CA GLY A 368 -21.72 -7.98 -3.15
C GLY A 368 -22.07 -9.41 -3.59
N ALA A 369 -23.07 -9.56 -4.47
CA ALA A 369 -23.45 -10.86 -5.02
C ALA A 369 -22.34 -11.47 -5.87
N ARG A 370 -21.67 -10.66 -6.71
CA ARG A 370 -20.60 -11.11 -7.60
C ARG A 370 -19.32 -11.46 -6.85
N THR A 371 -18.87 -10.60 -5.93
CA THR A 371 -17.57 -10.75 -5.28
C THR A 371 -17.64 -11.52 -3.97
N THR A 372 -18.81 -11.65 -3.34
CA THR A 372 -19.00 -12.36 -2.06
C THR A 372 -17.98 -11.92 -1.00
N PRO A 373 -17.89 -10.61 -0.67
CA PRO A 373 -16.79 -10.06 0.10
C PRO A 373 -16.72 -10.65 1.51
N SER A 374 -15.51 -11.01 1.96
CA SER A 374 -15.22 -11.47 3.33
C SER A 374 -14.78 -10.33 4.26
N TYR A 375 -15.10 -9.09 3.89
CA TYR A 375 -14.70 -7.87 4.57
C TYR A 375 -15.88 -6.90 4.61
N ASP A 376 -15.84 -5.94 5.55
CA ASP A 376 -16.82 -4.87 5.59
C ASP A 376 -16.68 -3.97 4.35
N LEU A 377 -17.65 -4.09 3.46
CA LEU A 377 -17.66 -3.39 2.17
C LEU A 377 -17.92 -1.88 2.37
N THR A 378 -18.77 -1.51 3.33
CA THR A 378 -19.20 -0.12 3.53
C THR A 378 -18.03 0.76 3.92
N THR A 379 -17.31 0.42 4.99
CA THR A 379 -16.12 1.19 5.42
C THR A 379 -15.01 1.16 4.38
N ARG A 380 -14.84 0.04 3.65
CA ARG A 380 -13.85 -0.06 2.57
C ARG A 380 -14.15 0.93 1.45
N LEU A 381 -15.40 1.01 0.97
CA LEU A 381 -15.78 1.93 -0.09
C LEU A 381 -15.54 3.40 0.33
N LEU A 382 -15.93 3.77 1.56
CA LEU A 382 -15.73 5.12 2.08
C LEU A 382 -14.26 5.49 2.24
N ASP A 383 -13.44 4.58 2.75
CA ASP A 383 -11.99 4.81 2.86
C ASP A 383 -11.30 4.94 1.50
N THR A 384 -11.77 4.20 0.49
CA THR A 384 -11.30 4.34 -0.88
C THR A 384 -11.76 5.68 -1.49
N ILE A 385 -13.01 6.10 -1.26
CA ILE A 385 -13.52 7.42 -1.66
C ILE A 385 -12.62 8.54 -1.11
N ALA A 386 -12.35 8.53 0.20
CA ALA A 386 -11.49 9.52 0.84
C ALA A 386 -10.10 9.62 0.19
N SER A 387 -9.58 8.49 -0.30
CA SER A 387 -8.23 8.42 -0.87
C SER A 387 -8.16 8.88 -2.33
N VAL A 388 -9.28 8.79 -3.08
CA VAL A 388 -9.37 9.17 -4.50
C VAL A 388 -9.74 10.65 -4.68
N ILE A 389 -10.49 11.23 -3.74
CA ILE A 389 -10.94 12.63 -3.78
C ILE A 389 -9.84 13.64 -4.15
N PRO A 390 -8.62 13.58 -3.54
CA PRO A 390 -7.57 14.56 -3.84
C PRO A 390 -7.18 14.62 -5.33
N ALA A 391 -7.22 13.49 -6.03
CA ALA A 391 -6.88 13.40 -7.45
C ALA A 391 -8.05 13.71 -8.40
N SER A 392 -9.28 13.79 -7.87
CA SER A 392 -10.48 13.98 -8.66
C SER A 392 -10.75 15.45 -9.04
N SER A 393 -11.53 15.66 -10.10
CA SER A 393 -11.93 17.00 -10.56
C SER A 393 -12.88 17.68 -9.58
N SER A 394 -12.96 19.03 -9.61
CA SER A 394 -13.87 19.80 -8.75
C SER A 394 -15.35 19.41 -8.98
N THR A 395 -15.72 19.02 -10.20
CA THR A 395 -17.05 18.46 -10.51
C THR A 395 -17.29 17.16 -9.76
N ALA A 396 -16.33 16.24 -9.77
CA ALA A 396 -16.44 14.96 -9.09
C ALA A 396 -16.48 15.12 -7.55
N GLN A 397 -15.71 16.06 -7.00
CA GLN A 397 -15.74 16.42 -5.57
C GLN A 397 -17.11 16.96 -5.14
N ARG A 398 -17.79 17.75 -5.99
CA ARG A 398 -19.16 18.23 -5.69
C ARG A 398 -20.16 17.09 -5.57
N LEU A 399 -20.02 16.01 -6.34
CA LEU A 399 -20.91 14.84 -6.20
C LEU A 399 -20.82 14.21 -4.80
N VAL A 400 -19.64 14.23 -4.17
CA VAL A 400 -19.44 13.76 -2.80
C VAL A 400 -20.13 14.71 -1.82
N VAL A 401 -19.97 16.02 -2.00
CA VAL A 401 -20.62 17.05 -1.17
C VAL A 401 -22.15 16.96 -1.24
N ASP A 402 -22.70 16.82 -2.45
CA ASP A 402 -24.14 16.66 -2.66
C ASP A 402 -24.66 15.41 -1.94
N HIS A 403 -23.88 14.33 -1.93
CA HIS A 403 -24.24 13.12 -1.18
C HIS A 403 -24.17 13.33 0.33
N LEU A 404 -23.11 13.98 0.85
CA LEU A 404 -22.98 14.34 2.27
C LEU A 404 -24.18 15.16 2.76
N ALA A 405 -24.70 16.09 1.95
CA ALA A 405 -25.86 16.92 2.31
C ALA A 405 -27.17 16.11 2.47
N THR A 406 -27.22 14.90 1.90
CA THR A 406 -28.38 14.00 1.97
C THR A 406 -28.16 12.81 2.91
N LEU A 407 -27.01 12.76 3.59
CA LEU A 407 -26.60 11.62 4.40
C LEU A 407 -27.57 11.39 5.56
N GLU A 408 -28.01 10.15 5.75
CA GLU A 408 -28.80 9.75 6.92
C GLU A 408 -27.93 9.74 8.20
N ALA A 409 -28.57 9.69 9.37
CA ALA A 409 -27.87 9.57 10.65
C ALA A 409 -26.87 8.40 10.60
N GLN A 410 -25.61 8.66 10.97
CA GLN A 410 -24.54 7.66 10.94
C GLN A 410 -24.17 7.31 12.38
N GLU A 411 -24.87 6.34 12.97
CA GLU A 411 -24.67 5.94 14.37
C GLU A 411 -23.49 4.97 14.55
N ASP A 412 -23.16 4.20 13.52
CA ASP A 412 -22.02 3.27 13.57
C ASP A 412 -20.69 4.03 13.59
N GLN A 413 -19.87 3.77 14.62
CA GLN A 413 -18.60 4.45 14.82
C GLN A 413 -17.62 4.24 13.65
N ALA A 414 -17.57 3.04 13.06
CA ALA A 414 -16.61 2.73 12.00
C ALA A 414 -16.99 3.47 10.72
N VAL A 415 -18.27 3.45 10.34
CA VAL A 415 -18.80 4.19 9.19
C VAL A 415 -18.65 5.70 9.39
N ALA A 416 -18.98 6.24 10.56
CA ALA A 416 -18.81 7.66 10.88
C ALA A 416 -17.34 8.08 10.79
N THR A 417 -16.41 7.24 11.27
CA THR A 417 -14.96 7.50 11.16
C THR A 417 -14.49 7.52 9.70
N SER A 418 -15.01 6.63 8.85
CA SER A 418 -14.69 6.65 7.42
C SER A 418 -15.26 7.90 6.73
N TRP A 419 -16.46 8.35 7.09
CA TRP A 419 -16.99 9.62 6.61
C TRP A 419 -16.15 10.83 7.04
N THR A 420 -15.61 10.84 8.25
CA THR A 420 -14.68 11.89 8.68
C THR A 420 -13.47 11.97 7.76
N ARG A 421 -12.91 10.84 7.33
CA ARG A 421 -11.81 10.83 6.35
C ARG A 421 -12.23 11.39 5.00
N VAL A 422 -13.48 11.16 4.57
CA VAL A 422 -14.03 11.74 3.34
C VAL A 422 -14.14 13.26 3.47
N VAL A 423 -14.65 13.76 4.59
CA VAL A 423 -14.74 15.20 4.89
C VAL A 423 -13.35 15.84 4.90
N ASP A 424 -12.38 15.21 5.57
CA ASP A 424 -11.00 15.71 5.67
C ASP A 424 -10.25 15.73 4.31
N ALA A 425 -10.62 14.84 3.39
CA ALA A 425 -10.00 14.73 2.06
C ALA A 425 -10.49 15.81 1.08
N LEU A 426 -11.65 16.42 1.33
CA LEU A 426 -12.20 17.48 0.46
C LEU A 426 -11.40 18.80 0.61
N PRO A 427 -11.11 19.50 -0.50
CA PRO A 427 -10.29 20.70 -0.46
C PRO A 427 -11.00 21.84 0.28
N ALA A 428 -10.22 22.66 0.99
CA ALA A 428 -10.76 23.77 1.79
C ALA A 428 -11.67 24.73 1.01
N SER A 429 -11.40 24.94 -0.28
CA SER A 429 -12.16 25.82 -1.18
C SER A 429 -13.59 25.35 -1.47
N ILE A 430 -13.92 24.08 -1.22
CA ILE A 430 -15.28 23.57 -1.44
C ILE A 430 -16.25 23.95 -0.31
N TRP A 431 -15.72 24.27 0.86
CA TRP A 431 -16.50 24.57 2.05
C TRP A 431 -16.93 26.05 2.04
N THR A 432 -18.01 26.36 1.34
CA THR A 432 -18.65 27.69 1.38
C THR A 432 -19.68 27.75 2.51
N PRO A 433 -20.11 28.94 2.96
CA PRO A 433 -21.16 29.08 3.97
C PRO A 433 -22.45 28.31 3.61
N GLU A 434 -22.84 28.31 2.33
CA GLU A 434 -24.03 27.63 1.83
C GLU A 434 -23.89 26.10 1.93
N VAL A 435 -22.73 25.56 1.52
CA VAL A 435 -22.45 24.12 1.60
C VAL A 435 -22.41 23.64 3.04
N VAL A 436 -21.73 24.40 3.91
CA VAL A 436 -21.60 24.08 5.33
C VAL A 436 -22.95 24.15 6.04
N ALA A 437 -23.81 25.12 5.69
CA ALA A 437 -25.17 25.19 6.22
C ALA A 437 -26.04 23.99 5.80
N ALA A 438 -25.92 23.55 4.53
CA ALA A 438 -26.69 22.43 4.00
C ALA A 438 -26.36 21.10 4.70
N ILE A 439 -25.08 20.84 4.98
CA ILE A 439 -24.63 19.61 5.67
C ILE A 439 -24.78 19.74 7.19
N GLY A 440 -24.45 20.91 7.72
CA GLY A 440 -24.35 21.16 9.16
C GLY A 440 -25.67 21.06 9.93
N GLY A 441 -26.81 21.27 9.26
CA GLY A 441 -28.14 21.16 9.87
C GLY A 441 -28.45 19.82 10.52
N ARG A 442 -27.69 18.77 10.21
CA ARG A 442 -27.84 17.40 10.74
C ARG A 442 -26.63 16.89 11.51
N ALA A 443 -25.65 17.76 11.82
CA ALA A 443 -24.42 17.35 12.49
C ALA A 443 -24.68 16.58 13.81
N GLU A 444 -25.74 16.94 14.54
CA GLU A 444 -26.15 16.31 15.80
C GLU A 444 -26.74 14.91 15.64
N ASP A 445 -27.21 14.56 14.45
CA ASP A 445 -27.79 13.23 14.17
C ASP A 445 -26.71 12.15 14.07
N HIS A 446 -25.44 12.52 13.91
CA HIS A 446 -24.35 11.60 13.67
C HIS A 446 -23.60 11.21 14.94
N HIS A 447 -22.97 10.03 14.90
CA HIS A 447 -21.99 9.61 15.90
C HIS A 447 -20.89 10.67 16.06
N TRP A 448 -20.36 10.80 17.29
CA TRP A 448 -19.43 11.86 17.68
C TRP A 448 -18.24 12.02 16.72
N SER A 449 -17.75 10.91 16.16
CA SER A 449 -16.60 10.88 15.25
C SER A 449 -16.81 11.70 13.98
N LEU A 450 -18.05 11.78 13.46
CA LEU A 450 -18.42 12.61 12.31
C LEU A 450 -19.02 13.96 12.73
N ARG A 451 -19.77 13.98 13.83
CA ARG A 451 -20.36 15.19 14.41
C ARG A 451 -19.32 16.30 14.60
N PHE A 452 -18.23 16.03 15.32
CA PHE A 452 -17.24 17.06 15.66
C PHE A 452 -16.54 17.68 14.43
N PRO A 453 -16.09 16.90 13.43
CA PRO A 453 -15.62 17.45 12.16
C PRO A 453 -16.61 18.40 11.48
N LEU A 454 -17.90 18.01 11.41
CA LEU A 454 -18.94 18.86 10.83
C LEU A 454 -19.16 20.14 11.63
N LEU A 455 -19.22 20.05 12.96
CA LEU A 455 -19.31 21.23 13.83
C LEU A 455 -18.10 22.16 13.68
N GLY A 456 -16.89 21.62 13.49
CA GLY A 456 -15.68 22.40 13.25
C GLY A 456 -15.68 23.12 11.90
N LEU A 457 -16.38 22.60 10.88
CA LEU A 457 -16.64 23.33 9.64
C LEU A 457 -17.63 24.46 9.88
N MET A 458 -18.72 24.19 10.60
CA MET A 458 -19.77 25.17 10.92
C MET A 458 -19.27 26.33 11.78
N SER A 459 -18.41 26.06 12.77
CA SER A 459 -17.92 27.08 13.71
C SER A 459 -17.09 28.19 13.05
N LYS A 460 -16.67 28.01 11.78
CA LYS A 460 -16.02 29.04 10.98
C LYS A 460 -16.98 30.13 10.51
N TYR A 461 -18.27 29.82 10.42
CA TYR A 461 -19.31 30.70 9.87
C TYR A 461 -20.44 31.00 10.87
N ASP A 462 -20.59 30.19 11.93
CA ASP A 462 -21.62 30.34 12.97
C ASP A 462 -20.97 30.43 14.36
N SER A 463 -21.10 31.60 15.00
CA SER A 463 -20.57 31.86 16.33
C SER A 463 -21.25 31.04 17.43
N SER A 464 -22.55 30.71 17.28
CA SER A 464 -23.27 29.91 18.27
C SER A 464 -22.74 28.47 18.34
N VAL A 465 -22.35 27.91 17.19
CA VAL A 465 -21.71 26.59 17.12
C VAL A 465 -20.30 26.65 17.72
N LYS A 466 -19.57 27.75 17.49
CA LYS A 466 -18.26 27.98 18.12
C LYS A 466 -18.37 28.01 19.64
N ASP A 467 -19.32 28.76 20.19
CA ASP A 467 -19.54 28.86 21.64
C ASP A 467 -19.91 27.50 22.26
N ARG A 468 -20.71 26.70 21.56
CA ARG A 468 -21.03 25.34 22.00
C ARG A 468 -19.82 24.41 22.00
N LEU A 469 -19.00 24.43 20.94
CA LEU A 469 -17.76 23.64 20.91
C LEU A 469 -16.80 24.06 22.02
N VAL A 470 -16.74 25.36 22.35
CA VAL A 470 -15.99 25.88 23.50
C VAL A 470 -16.51 25.27 24.80
N GLN A 471 -17.83 25.26 25.01
CA GLN A 471 -18.43 24.69 26.22
C GLN A 471 -18.10 23.19 26.34
N GLU A 472 -18.32 22.41 25.29
CA GLU A 472 -18.03 20.96 25.30
C GLU A 472 -16.54 20.67 25.50
N ALA A 473 -15.64 21.50 24.96
CA ALA A 473 -14.21 21.39 25.19
C ALA A 473 -13.85 21.68 26.65
N CYS A 474 -14.46 22.71 27.26
CA CYS A 474 -14.31 23.03 28.68
C CYS A 474 -14.83 21.91 29.59
N ASP A 475 -15.88 21.21 29.17
CA ASP A 475 -16.45 20.05 29.88
C ASP A 475 -15.61 18.76 29.71
N GLY A 476 -14.52 18.84 28.92
CA GLY A 476 -13.50 17.78 28.81
C GLY A 476 -13.40 17.08 27.45
N SER A 477 -14.24 17.45 26.47
CA SER A 477 -14.21 16.83 25.13
C SER A 477 -12.92 17.18 24.38
N SER A 478 -12.16 16.15 23.98
CA SER A 478 -10.92 16.34 23.22
C SER A 478 -11.19 16.59 21.74
N GLU A 479 -12.26 15.99 21.24
CA GLU A 479 -12.76 16.13 19.88
C GLU A 479 -13.31 17.53 19.64
N ALA A 480 -14.05 18.09 20.61
CA ALA A 480 -14.51 19.48 20.55
C ALA A 480 -13.33 20.45 20.51
N LEU A 481 -12.33 20.23 21.36
CA LEU A 481 -11.10 21.05 21.36
C LEU A 481 -10.36 20.96 20.01
N SER A 482 -10.29 19.77 19.42
CA SER A 482 -9.69 19.58 18.11
C SER A 482 -10.47 20.30 17.00
N ALA A 483 -11.80 20.38 17.12
CA ALA A 483 -12.67 21.03 16.14
C ALA A 483 -12.59 22.58 16.19
N LEU A 484 -12.24 23.18 17.34
CA LEU A 484 -12.15 24.64 17.52
C LEU A 484 -11.03 25.30 16.70
N GLY A 485 -10.03 24.54 16.23
CA GLY A 485 -8.96 25.06 15.39
C GLY A 485 -7.88 25.84 16.16
N ARG A 486 -7.67 27.12 15.85
CA ARG A 486 -6.50 27.91 16.28
C ARG A 486 -6.57 28.31 17.76
N ALA A 487 -5.62 27.84 18.57
CA ALA A 487 -5.55 28.12 20.00
C ALA A 487 -5.42 29.62 20.34
N GLN A 488 -4.88 30.44 19.43
CA GLN A 488 -4.74 31.89 19.62
C GLN A 488 -6.07 32.63 19.74
N GLU A 489 -7.15 32.06 19.23
CA GLU A 489 -8.46 32.72 19.17
C GLU A 489 -9.30 32.52 20.44
N LEU A 490 -8.78 31.81 21.44
CA LEU A 490 -9.49 31.51 22.69
C LEU A 490 -9.41 32.70 23.64
N SER A 491 -10.46 32.91 24.44
CA SER A 491 -10.41 33.89 25.55
C SER A 491 -9.53 33.36 26.69
N ALA A 492 -8.99 34.25 27.51
CA ALA A 492 -8.16 33.87 28.66
C ALA A 492 -8.91 32.96 29.67
N GLU A 493 -10.22 33.19 29.84
CA GLU A 493 -11.08 32.38 30.71
C GLU A 493 -11.23 30.94 30.18
N VAL A 494 -11.54 30.81 28.88
CA VAL A 494 -11.65 29.51 28.20
C VAL A 494 -10.31 28.78 28.23
N ALA A 495 -9.21 29.49 27.93
CA ALA A 495 -7.87 28.92 27.98
C ALA A 495 -7.51 28.41 29.38
N ALA A 496 -7.82 29.16 30.44
CA ALA A 496 -7.58 28.74 31.82
C ALA A 496 -8.33 27.43 32.16
N SER A 497 -9.60 27.33 31.77
CA SER A 497 -10.40 26.11 31.97
C SER A 497 -9.81 24.91 31.24
N LEU A 498 -9.45 25.08 29.96
CA LEU A 498 -8.85 24.03 29.14
C LEU A 498 -7.47 23.60 29.68
N ILE A 499 -6.64 24.54 30.13
CA ILE A 499 -5.34 24.27 30.75
C ILE A 499 -5.54 23.40 31.99
N ALA A 500 -6.44 23.76 32.91
CA ALA A 500 -6.72 22.98 34.12
C ALA A 500 -7.18 21.54 33.80
N GLY A 501 -8.04 21.38 32.80
CA GLY A 501 -8.46 20.06 32.32
C GLY A 501 -7.29 19.23 31.75
N ARG A 502 -6.41 19.85 30.95
CA ARG A 502 -5.24 19.17 30.35
C ARG A 502 -4.16 18.83 31.37
N VAL A 503 -3.96 19.67 32.38
CA VAL A 503 -3.08 19.38 33.51
C VAL A 503 -3.49 18.08 34.21
N SER A 504 -4.79 17.91 34.48
CA SER A 504 -5.32 16.71 35.12
C SER A 504 -5.04 15.43 34.31
N LEU A 505 -5.15 15.51 32.98
CA LEU A 505 -4.87 14.39 32.07
C LEU A 505 -3.38 14.09 31.93
N VAL A 506 -2.52 15.12 31.90
CA VAL A 506 -1.06 14.95 31.93
C VAL A 506 -0.64 14.27 33.24
N ASP A 507 -1.21 14.67 34.37
CA ASP A 507 -0.94 14.03 35.66
C ASP A 507 -1.42 12.57 35.70
N GLN A 508 -2.56 12.28 35.08
CA GLN A 508 -3.02 10.90 34.92
C GLN A 508 -2.05 10.09 34.05
N GLN A 509 -1.60 10.63 32.93
CA GLN A 509 -0.67 9.97 32.01
C GLN A 509 0.67 9.63 32.70
N ILE A 510 1.17 10.51 33.57
CA ILE A 510 2.35 10.23 34.40
C ILE A 510 2.07 9.08 35.36
N ARG A 511 0.95 9.10 36.10
CA ARG A 511 0.58 8.02 37.03
C ARG A 511 0.43 6.67 36.32
N GLU A 512 -0.21 6.65 35.16
CA GLU A 512 -0.36 5.45 34.33
C GLU A 512 1.01 4.89 33.92
N ALA A 513 1.93 5.75 33.47
CA ALA A 513 3.29 5.34 33.11
C ALA A 513 4.03 4.67 34.28
N HIS A 514 3.90 5.21 35.50
CA HIS A 514 4.46 4.60 36.72
C HIS A 514 3.81 3.27 37.10
N SER A 515 2.57 3.03 36.67
CA SER A 515 1.89 1.73 36.81
C SER A 515 2.18 0.74 35.68
N GLY A 516 3.07 1.11 34.74
CA GLY A 516 3.36 0.32 33.54
C GLY A 516 2.24 0.31 32.51
N GLN A 517 1.26 1.21 32.64
CA GLN A 517 0.16 1.38 31.71
C GLN A 517 0.49 2.49 30.71
N PHE A 518 0.24 2.22 29.44
CA PHE A 518 0.45 3.18 28.37
C PHE A 518 -0.76 3.16 27.44
N GLY A 519 -1.43 4.31 27.30
CA GLY A 519 -2.47 4.50 26.31
C GLY A 519 -1.92 4.42 24.88
N PHE A 520 -2.63 3.75 23.98
CA PHE A 520 -2.36 3.76 22.55
C PHE A 520 -3.49 4.50 21.83
N GLY A 521 -3.15 5.48 20.99
CA GLY A 521 -4.10 6.07 20.03
C GLY A 521 -5.04 7.17 20.56
N GLY A 522 -4.62 7.94 21.57
CA GLY A 522 -5.39 9.09 22.08
C GLY A 522 -4.80 10.47 21.70
N ALA A 523 -5.43 11.53 22.19
CA ALA A 523 -4.93 12.91 22.03
C ALA A 523 -3.57 13.10 22.73
N ASP A 524 -2.65 13.83 22.10
CA ASP A 524 -1.34 14.16 22.67
C ASP A 524 -1.49 15.29 23.70
N HIS A 525 -1.78 14.91 24.95
CA HIS A 525 -2.05 15.86 26.03
C HIS A 525 -0.87 16.79 26.31
N GLY A 526 0.36 16.29 26.24
CA GLY A 526 1.57 17.09 26.41
C GLY A 526 1.71 18.15 25.32
N ARG A 527 1.50 17.79 24.05
CA ARG A 527 1.50 18.74 22.94
C ARG A 527 0.41 19.79 23.10
N THR A 528 -0.81 19.38 23.43
CA THR A 528 -1.94 20.31 23.59
C THR A 528 -1.68 21.31 24.72
N LEU A 529 -1.19 20.84 25.88
CA LEU A 529 -0.85 21.71 27.01
C LEU A 529 0.27 22.69 26.64
N ALA A 530 1.30 22.24 25.92
CA ALA A 530 2.37 23.12 25.43
C ALA A 530 1.83 24.24 24.53
N VAL A 531 0.95 23.91 23.57
CA VAL A 531 0.32 24.92 22.69
C VAL A 531 -0.48 25.93 23.50
N LEU A 532 -1.33 25.48 24.43
CA LEU A 532 -2.16 26.39 25.24
C LEU A 532 -1.30 27.32 26.10
N ASN A 533 -0.27 26.79 26.77
CA ASN A 533 0.62 27.59 27.61
C ASN A 533 1.42 28.65 26.82
N ILE A 534 1.84 28.34 25.58
CA ILE A 534 2.57 29.28 24.72
C ILE A 534 1.68 30.46 24.32
N TRP A 535 0.44 30.18 23.91
CA TRP A 535 -0.45 31.20 23.36
C TRP A 535 -1.26 31.94 24.43
N HIS A 536 -1.32 31.41 25.66
CA HIS A 536 -2.03 32.01 26.80
C HIS A 536 -1.12 32.17 28.03
N PRO A 537 -0.03 32.95 27.95
CA PRO A 537 0.98 33.04 28.99
C PRO A 537 0.45 33.57 30.34
N GLY A 538 -0.63 34.36 30.34
CA GLY A 538 -1.22 34.90 31.57
C GLY A 538 -1.94 33.88 32.45
N VAL A 539 -2.27 32.71 31.91
CA VAL A 539 -2.97 31.61 32.61
C VAL A 539 -2.26 30.27 32.45
N ALA A 540 -1.02 30.28 31.96
CA ALA A 540 -0.24 29.09 31.68
C ALA A 540 0.15 28.33 32.95
N ASP A 541 0.07 26.99 32.89
CA ASP A 541 0.56 26.09 33.95
C ASP A 541 1.64 25.16 33.40
N TRP A 542 2.89 25.54 33.63
CA TRP A 542 4.07 24.87 33.06
C TRP A 542 4.55 23.67 33.85
N GLU A 543 4.29 23.61 35.16
CA GLU A 543 4.88 22.61 36.04
C GLU A 543 4.47 21.17 35.71
N PRO A 544 3.19 20.87 35.41
CA PRO A 544 2.76 19.54 34.97
C PRO A 544 3.44 19.11 33.66
N LEU A 545 3.67 20.05 32.74
CA LEU A 545 4.38 19.78 31.49
C LEU A 545 5.85 19.46 31.75
N PHE A 546 6.52 20.19 32.65
CA PHE A 546 7.90 19.89 33.03
C PHE A 546 8.02 18.50 33.66
N ARG A 547 7.13 18.16 34.59
CA ARG A 547 7.09 16.82 35.19
C ARG A 547 6.93 15.73 34.14
N LEU A 548 6.02 15.89 33.16
CA LEU A 548 5.85 14.94 32.06
C LEU A 548 7.14 14.73 31.26
N LEU A 549 7.86 15.81 30.94
CA LEU A 549 9.08 15.76 30.14
C LEU A 549 10.26 15.16 30.91
N GLU A 550 10.39 15.45 32.20
CA GLU A 550 11.45 14.95 33.07
C GLU A 550 11.27 13.47 33.43
N ASP A 551 10.04 12.99 33.49
CA ASP A 551 9.73 11.68 34.04
C ASP A 551 10.31 10.52 33.19
N PRO A 552 11.22 9.70 33.72
CA PRO A 552 11.87 8.63 32.95
C PRO A 552 10.93 7.46 32.62
N MET A 553 9.79 7.31 33.31
CA MET A 553 8.81 6.26 33.03
C MET A 553 7.86 6.64 31.89
N VAL A 554 7.71 7.93 31.61
CA VAL A 554 6.93 8.41 30.47
C VAL A 554 7.69 8.12 29.18
N VAL A 555 7.07 7.34 28.29
CA VAL A 555 7.65 6.99 26.99
C VAL A 555 7.89 8.22 26.12
N GLY A 556 8.99 8.23 25.36
CA GLY A 556 9.40 9.38 24.57
C GLY A 556 8.39 9.81 23.50
N ASP A 557 7.52 8.91 23.03
CA ASP A 557 6.41 9.25 22.12
C ASP A 557 5.45 10.28 22.74
N HIS A 558 5.17 10.19 24.04
CA HIS A 558 4.32 11.15 24.75
C HIS A 558 5.00 12.50 24.99
N LYS A 559 6.34 12.55 24.90
CA LYS A 559 7.12 13.78 25.06
C LYS A 559 7.34 14.50 23.74
N ARG A 560 7.43 13.75 22.63
CA ARG A 560 7.88 14.23 21.33
C ARG A 560 7.04 15.38 20.78
N GLY A 561 5.71 15.32 20.91
CA GLY A 561 4.82 16.38 20.43
C GLY A 561 5.03 17.70 21.17
N ALA A 562 5.09 17.65 22.49
CA ALA A 562 5.41 18.80 23.34
C ALA A 562 6.78 19.40 22.99
N LEU A 563 7.83 18.58 22.94
CA LEU A 563 9.19 19.03 22.60
C LEU A 563 9.23 19.75 21.25
N ARG A 564 8.54 19.22 20.23
CA ARG A 564 8.47 19.86 18.90
C ARG A 564 7.80 21.22 18.93
N VAL A 565 6.70 21.36 19.66
CA VAL A 565 5.97 22.62 19.80
C VAL A 565 6.85 23.65 20.52
N LEU A 566 7.50 23.25 21.61
CA LEU A 566 8.43 24.11 22.36
C LEU A 566 9.58 24.61 21.48
N THR A 567 10.19 23.72 20.67
CA THR A 567 11.27 24.10 19.75
C THR A 567 10.80 25.10 18.68
N ALA A 568 9.60 24.92 18.14
CA ALA A 568 9.06 25.80 17.10
C ALA A 568 8.66 27.19 17.64
N SER A 569 8.55 27.35 18.95
CA SER A 569 8.06 28.57 19.59
C SER A 569 9.00 29.08 20.68
N VAL A 570 10.30 28.77 20.60
CA VAL A 570 11.32 29.20 21.57
C VAL A 570 11.23 30.70 21.81
N ASP A 571 11.01 31.48 20.75
CA ASP A 571 10.91 32.95 20.80
C ASP A 571 9.74 33.48 21.63
N HIS A 572 8.69 32.69 21.82
CA HIS A 572 7.53 33.04 22.65
C HIS A 572 7.68 32.63 24.12
N LEU A 573 8.75 31.94 24.51
CA LEU A 573 8.97 31.47 25.87
C LEU A 573 9.62 32.54 26.75
N SER A 574 9.14 32.68 27.99
CA SER A 574 9.77 33.53 29.01
C SER A 574 11.16 33.02 29.41
N SER A 575 11.99 33.90 29.97
CA SER A 575 13.34 33.54 30.44
C SER A 575 13.33 32.37 31.43
N ASP A 576 12.38 32.37 32.37
CA ASP A 576 12.29 31.37 33.43
C ASP A 576 11.92 30.00 32.87
N VAL A 577 10.98 29.97 31.91
CA VAL A 577 10.59 28.74 31.21
C VAL A 577 11.74 28.21 30.36
N ARG A 578 12.46 29.09 29.63
CA ARG A 578 13.65 28.71 28.85
C ARG A 578 14.72 28.09 29.75
N GLN A 579 15.03 28.72 30.88
CA GLN A 579 16.06 28.23 31.80
C GLN A 579 15.72 26.84 32.36
N ARG A 580 14.44 26.59 32.68
CA ARG A 580 13.99 25.27 33.14
C ARG A 580 14.09 24.23 32.02
N LEU A 581 13.65 24.58 30.80
CA LEU A 581 13.70 23.69 29.64
C LEU A 581 15.12 23.33 29.20
N ILE A 582 16.12 24.21 29.41
CA ILE A 582 17.54 23.89 29.14
C ILE A 582 17.96 22.63 29.90
N SER A 583 17.68 22.58 31.21
CA SER A 583 18.03 21.42 32.03
C SER A 583 17.28 20.15 31.58
N ILE A 584 15.99 20.29 31.30
CA ILE A 584 15.13 19.18 30.87
C ILE A 584 15.58 18.62 29.52
N ALA A 585 15.75 19.48 28.52
CA ALA A 585 16.09 19.08 27.16
C ALA A 585 17.47 18.41 27.11
N THR A 586 18.46 18.95 27.82
CA THR A 586 19.80 18.34 27.90
C THR A 586 19.74 16.96 28.58
N ALA A 587 19.04 16.85 29.71
CA ALA A 587 18.89 15.57 30.42
C ALA A 587 18.19 14.52 29.54
N VAL A 588 17.08 14.86 28.86
CA VAL A 588 16.37 13.94 27.98
C VAL A 588 17.21 13.58 26.75
N ALA A 589 18.02 14.51 26.22
CA ALA A 589 18.92 14.24 25.11
C ALA A 589 20.12 13.34 25.51
N ASP A 590 20.52 13.34 26.78
CA ASP A 590 21.59 12.49 27.33
C ASP A 590 21.10 11.12 27.81
N GLN A 591 19.79 10.95 27.99
CA GLN A 591 19.22 9.66 28.34
C GLN A 591 19.46 8.67 27.19
N GLN A 592 20.19 7.59 27.50
CA GLN A 592 20.11 6.38 26.69
C GLN A 592 18.70 5.80 26.91
N SER A 593 17.78 6.12 26.00
CA SER A 593 16.45 5.50 25.99
C SER A 593 16.64 3.99 26.12
N PRO A 594 16.07 3.32 27.15
CA PRO A 594 16.11 1.87 27.21
C PRO A 594 15.52 1.34 25.91
N ALA A 595 16.03 0.21 25.42
CA ALA A 595 15.47 -0.49 24.26
C ALA A 595 14.07 -1.02 24.63
N HIS A 596 13.09 -0.14 24.76
CA HIS A 596 11.71 -0.52 25.00
C HIS A 596 11.18 -1.11 23.71
N PHE A 597 10.76 -2.37 23.79
CA PHE A 597 10.11 -3.09 22.71
C PHE A 597 8.90 -2.27 22.22
N SER A 598 8.98 -1.74 21.00
CA SER A 598 7.82 -1.19 20.32
C SER A 598 7.07 -2.33 19.65
N LEU A 599 5.90 -2.68 20.19
CA LEU A 599 4.99 -3.66 19.61
C LEU A 599 4.54 -3.31 18.17
N MET A 600 4.71 -2.04 17.76
CA MET A 600 4.28 -1.47 16.47
C MET A 600 5.43 -0.89 15.62
N GLY A 601 6.70 -1.22 15.92
CA GLY A 601 7.83 -0.91 15.01
C GLY A 601 8.26 0.55 14.80
N GLY A 602 7.98 1.47 15.73
CA GLY A 602 8.52 2.83 15.74
C GLY A 602 9.57 3.07 16.83
N SER A 603 10.49 3.99 16.60
CA SER A 603 11.40 4.47 17.65
C SER A 603 10.57 5.24 18.68
N ARG A 604 10.52 4.79 19.93
CA ARG A 604 9.87 5.52 21.06
C ARG A 604 10.77 6.60 21.65
N ASP A 605 11.84 6.95 20.93
CA ASP A 605 12.92 7.79 21.41
C ASP A 605 12.60 9.28 21.31
N SER A 606 12.81 10.03 22.40
CA SER A 606 12.71 11.49 22.43
C SER A 606 14.06 12.19 22.21
N THR A 607 15.17 11.45 22.12
CA THR A 607 16.54 12.00 22.03
C THR A 607 16.69 13.04 20.93
N GLY A 608 16.21 12.76 19.71
CA GLY A 608 16.31 13.69 18.59
C GLY A 608 15.53 14.99 18.82
N ALA A 609 14.31 14.89 19.36
CA ALA A 609 13.47 16.05 19.66
C ALA A 609 14.04 16.91 20.80
N ALA A 610 14.55 16.25 21.84
CA ALA A 610 15.19 16.92 22.97
C ALA A 610 16.51 17.58 22.55
N THR A 611 17.29 16.95 21.69
CA THR A 611 18.52 17.54 21.13
C THR A 611 18.20 18.79 20.30
N GLU A 612 17.16 18.75 19.46
CA GLU A 612 16.72 19.92 18.69
C GLU A 612 16.32 21.09 19.63
N LEU A 613 15.56 20.79 20.70
CA LEU A 613 15.16 21.80 21.68
C LEU A 613 16.36 22.36 22.45
N ALA A 614 17.27 21.50 22.93
CA ALA A 614 18.46 21.92 23.67
C ALA A 614 19.35 22.84 22.82
N TRP A 615 19.53 22.51 21.54
CA TRP A 615 20.23 23.38 20.61
C TRP A 615 19.52 24.73 20.42
N ALA A 616 18.19 24.71 20.19
CA ALA A 616 17.41 25.93 19.97
C ALA A 616 17.36 26.86 21.21
N LEU A 617 17.51 26.30 22.40
CA LEU A 617 17.62 27.06 23.65
C LEU A 617 19.04 27.58 23.94
N GLY A 618 20.03 27.26 23.10
CA GLY A 618 21.43 27.63 23.30
C GLY A 618 22.14 26.82 24.39
N ALA A 619 21.63 25.63 24.72
CA ALA A 619 22.21 24.77 25.76
C ALA A 619 23.46 23.98 25.30
N LEU A 620 23.73 23.95 23.99
CA LEU A 620 24.78 23.13 23.40
C LEU A 620 25.82 24.02 22.72
N ASP A 621 27.11 23.77 23.01
CA ASP A 621 28.21 24.34 22.25
C ASP A 621 28.44 23.57 20.93
N ASP A 622 29.36 24.06 20.09
CA ASP A 622 29.65 23.44 18.79
C ASP A 622 30.15 22.00 18.92
N HIS A 623 30.95 21.71 19.94
CA HIS A 623 31.52 20.38 20.16
C HIS A 623 30.44 19.37 20.59
N ALA A 624 29.62 19.74 21.57
CA ALA A 624 28.50 18.94 22.04
C ALA A 624 27.48 18.72 20.93
N THR A 625 27.20 19.75 20.13
CA THR A 625 26.29 19.65 18.98
C THR A 625 26.83 18.68 17.93
N ALA A 626 28.12 18.79 17.57
CA ALA A 626 28.74 17.87 16.63
C ALA A 626 28.71 16.41 17.12
N HIS A 627 29.01 16.17 18.40
CA HIS A 627 28.98 14.83 18.99
C HIS A 627 27.57 14.20 18.95
N ARG A 628 26.54 14.98 19.28
CA ARG A 628 25.14 14.51 19.22
C ARG A 628 24.68 14.28 17.79
N LEU A 629 25.06 15.15 16.85
CA LEU A 629 24.78 14.93 15.42
C LEU A 629 25.39 13.61 14.91
N LEU A 630 26.64 13.31 15.25
CA LEU A 630 27.26 12.02 14.91
C LEU A 630 26.49 10.84 15.50
N THR A 631 26.02 10.95 16.74
CA THR A 631 25.20 9.92 17.40
C THR A 631 23.86 9.72 16.69
N LEU A 632 23.22 10.81 16.25
CA LEU A 632 21.97 10.75 15.50
C LEU A 632 22.19 10.16 14.09
N LEU A 633 23.28 10.53 13.42
CA LEU A 633 23.67 10.02 12.10
C LEU A 633 23.98 8.52 12.10
N ALA A 634 24.60 8.02 13.18
CA ALA A 634 24.84 6.59 13.37
C ALA A 634 23.58 5.79 13.75
N GLY A 635 22.47 6.47 14.03
CA GLY A 635 21.21 5.88 14.47
C GLY A 635 20.33 5.32 13.35
N ASP A 636 19.10 4.96 13.74
CA ASP A 636 18.06 4.54 12.80
C ASP A 636 17.56 5.71 11.91
N LYS A 637 16.65 5.40 10.99
CA LYS A 637 16.06 6.39 10.08
C LYS A 637 15.44 7.59 10.81
N ASP A 638 14.86 7.42 11.99
CA ASP A 638 14.20 8.51 12.70
C ASP A 638 15.24 9.43 13.35
N ARG A 639 16.32 8.88 13.91
CA ARG A 639 17.46 9.67 14.39
C ARG A 639 18.15 10.45 13.27
N ARG A 640 18.34 9.84 12.09
CA ARG A 640 18.92 10.56 10.93
C ARG A 640 18.01 11.68 10.40
N ARG A 641 16.68 11.51 10.47
CA ARG A 641 15.73 12.62 10.20
C ARG A 641 15.91 13.78 11.17
N TRP A 642 16.13 13.49 12.45
CA TRP A 642 16.42 14.54 13.44
C TRP A 642 17.75 15.24 13.17
N ALA A 643 18.79 14.50 12.78
CA ALA A 643 20.06 15.10 12.38
C ALA A 643 19.88 16.09 11.22
N ALA A 644 19.10 15.72 10.19
CA ALA A 644 18.78 16.62 9.08
C ALA A 644 18.10 17.91 9.58
N ARG A 645 17.09 17.81 10.45
CA ARG A 645 16.37 18.98 10.98
C ARG A 645 17.27 19.92 11.78
N ILE A 646 18.15 19.38 12.62
CA ILE A 646 19.10 20.19 13.41
C ILE A 646 20.09 20.91 12.48
N ALA A 647 20.65 20.20 11.50
CA ALA A 647 21.54 20.78 10.50
C ALA A 647 20.86 21.91 9.70
N GLY A 648 19.61 21.70 9.28
CA GLY A 648 18.81 22.71 8.58
C GLY A 648 18.63 24.02 9.34
N ARG A 649 18.34 23.93 10.65
CA ARG A 649 18.20 25.11 11.49
C ARG A 649 19.51 25.87 11.69
N ARG A 650 20.63 25.15 11.86
CA ARG A 650 21.96 25.75 11.98
C ARG A 650 22.38 26.47 10.70
N GLY A 651 22.16 25.83 9.55
CA GLY A 651 22.36 26.42 8.22
C GLY A 651 23.80 26.82 7.89
N SER A 652 24.82 26.24 8.55
CA SER A 652 26.21 26.48 8.17
C SER A 652 26.55 25.82 6.82
N SER A 653 27.68 26.19 6.20
CA SER A 653 28.15 25.56 4.97
C SER A 653 28.40 24.04 5.14
N GLU A 654 28.92 23.63 6.30
CA GLU A 654 29.10 22.22 6.65
C GLU A 654 27.76 21.50 6.80
N ASP A 655 26.77 22.15 7.40
CA ASP A 655 25.42 21.62 7.57
C ASP A 655 24.73 21.43 6.21
N VAL A 656 24.90 22.36 5.26
CA VAL A 656 24.41 22.19 3.87
C VAL A 656 25.08 20.98 3.21
N GLY A 657 26.39 20.80 3.37
CA GLY A 657 27.10 19.62 2.87
C GLY A 657 26.56 18.30 3.46
N LEU A 658 26.23 18.30 4.76
CA LEU A 658 25.58 17.17 5.42
C LEU A 658 24.18 16.90 4.85
N LEU A 659 23.35 17.93 4.67
CA LEU A 659 22.01 17.80 4.10
C LEU A 659 22.06 17.20 2.69
N VAL A 660 22.95 17.70 1.82
CA VAL A 660 23.15 17.16 0.47
C VAL A 660 23.58 15.69 0.52
N SER A 661 24.44 15.31 1.46
CA SER A 661 24.83 13.91 1.64
C SER A 661 23.65 13.02 2.05
N LEU A 662 22.74 13.54 2.89
CA LEU A 662 21.53 12.83 3.33
C LEU A 662 20.47 12.70 2.22
N LEU A 663 20.59 13.42 1.10
CA LEU A 663 19.77 13.19 -0.10
C LEU A 663 20.07 11.83 -0.75
N LEU A 664 21.14 11.14 -0.36
CA LEU A 664 21.47 9.80 -0.83
C LEU A 664 21.09 8.70 0.18
N ASP A 665 20.38 9.05 1.27
CA ASP A 665 19.97 8.06 2.28
C ASP A 665 19.02 7.01 1.66
N PRO A 666 19.17 5.71 2.01
CA PRO A 666 18.29 4.65 1.52
C PRO A 666 16.83 4.82 1.97
N HIS A 667 16.55 5.62 3.00
CA HIS A 667 15.18 5.88 3.46
C HIS A 667 14.63 7.20 2.91
N PRO A 668 13.48 7.17 2.21
CA PRO A 668 12.88 8.37 1.62
C PRO A 668 12.49 9.41 2.68
N ALA A 669 12.15 8.97 3.90
CA ALA A 669 11.82 9.89 4.99
C ALA A 669 13.02 10.73 5.47
N VAL A 670 14.26 10.21 5.36
CA VAL A 670 15.49 10.96 5.68
C VAL A 670 15.78 11.94 4.56
N ARG A 671 15.73 11.47 3.30
CA ARG A 671 15.87 12.34 2.12
C ARG A 671 14.86 13.49 2.13
N GLY A 672 13.60 13.20 2.44
CA GLY A 672 12.53 14.20 2.51
C GLY A 672 12.76 15.22 3.62
N ALA A 673 13.26 14.79 4.78
CA ALA A 673 13.63 15.71 5.85
C ALA A 673 14.78 16.64 5.42
N ALA A 674 15.81 16.10 4.77
CA ALA A 674 16.92 16.91 4.26
C ALA A 674 16.48 17.88 3.16
N ALA A 675 15.67 17.43 2.21
CA ALA A 675 15.10 18.25 1.14
C ALA A 675 14.22 19.39 1.67
N ALA A 676 13.39 19.12 2.68
CA ALA A 676 12.61 20.15 3.37
C ALA A 676 13.51 21.23 4.00
N GLN A 677 14.61 20.84 4.64
CA GLN A 677 15.55 21.83 5.20
C GLN A 677 16.28 22.64 4.14
N LEU A 678 16.65 22.02 3.01
CA LEU A 678 17.22 22.76 1.88
C LEU A 678 16.21 23.76 1.30
N ALA A 679 14.94 23.38 1.19
CA ALA A 679 13.88 24.29 0.76
C ALA A 679 13.75 25.51 1.69
N ASP A 680 13.77 25.31 3.00
CA ASP A 680 13.76 26.40 4.00
C ASP A 680 15.00 27.31 3.91
N ILE A 681 16.20 26.72 3.81
CA ILE A 681 17.46 27.46 3.67
C ILE A 681 17.46 28.32 2.38
N VAL A 682 16.99 27.77 1.27
CA VAL A 682 16.90 28.49 -0.01
C VAL A 682 15.85 29.60 0.09
N ALA A 683 14.66 29.32 0.64
CA ALA A 683 13.57 30.29 0.78
C ALA A 683 13.93 31.51 1.66
N THR A 684 14.80 31.29 2.66
CA THR A 684 15.22 32.32 3.61
C THR A 684 16.54 33.01 3.22
N GLU A 685 17.00 32.83 1.98
CA GLU A 685 18.23 33.42 1.42
C GLU A 685 19.52 33.10 2.22
N ARG A 686 19.48 32.05 3.04
CA ARG A 686 20.65 31.49 3.75
C ARG A 686 21.43 30.52 2.87
N GLY A 687 20.87 30.13 1.72
CA GLY A 687 21.43 29.14 0.81
C GLY A 687 22.60 29.65 -0.03
N ASN A 688 23.57 28.76 -0.27
CA ASN A 688 24.58 28.92 -1.30
C ASN A 688 24.20 28.11 -2.56
N SER A 689 25.03 28.13 -3.60
CA SER A 689 24.79 27.37 -4.84
C SER A 689 24.59 25.87 -4.58
N LEU A 690 25.31 25.29 -3.61
CA LEU A 690 25.18 23.88 -3.24
C LEU A 690 23.78 23.56 -2.68
N ALA A 691 23.18 24.47 -1.89
CA ALA A 691 21.83 24.28 -1.39
C ALA A 691 20.77 24.32 -2.51
N ILE A 692 20.95 25.23 -3.48
CA ILE A 692 20.06 25.36 -4.65
C ILE A 692 20.17 24.12 -5.54
N ASP A 693 21.39 23.68 -5.86
CA ASP A 693 21.62 22.49 -6.68
C ASP A 693 21.11 21.22 -5.99
N GLY A 694 21.31 21.11 -4.67
CA GLY A 694 20.76 20.02 -3.85
C GLY A 694 19.22 19.99 -3.87
N LEU A 695 18.57 21.15 -3.75
CA LEU A 695 17.11 21.26 -3.84
C LEU A 695 16.60 20.85 -5.23
N ARG A 696 17.24 21.31 -6.31
CA ARG A 696 16.89 20.91 -7.68
C ARG A 696 17.12 19.42 -7.94
N PHE A 697 18.17 18.83 -7.36
CA PHE A 697 18.39 17.39 -7.43
C PHE A 697 17.22 16.59 -6.83
N CYS A 698 16.60 17.09 -5.76
CA CYS A 698 15.47 16.43 -5.10
C CYS A 698 14.20 16.34 -5.97
N LEU A 699 14.04 17.21 -6.96
CA LEU A 699 12.86 17.18 -7.86
C LEU A 699 12.85 15.95 -8.77
N ARG A 700 14.01 15.31 -8.95
CA ARG A 700 14.16 14.06 -9.70
C ARG A 700 13.87 12.81 -8.86
N ASP A 701 13.45 12.95 -7.59
CA ASP A 701 13.12 11.82 -6.75
C ASP A 701 11.91 11.07 -7.35
N PRO A 702 12.02 9.78 -7.73
CA PRO A 702 10.92 9.04 -8.33
C PRO A 702 9.75 8.72 -7.38
N GLY A 703 9.87 9.02 -6.09
CA GLY A 703 8.83 8.82 -5.07
C GLY A 703 8.12 10.12 -4.67
N VAL A 704 7.11 10.01 -3.79
CA VAL A 704 6.29 11.16 -3.37
C VAL A 704 6.86 11.86 -2.14
N VAL A 705 7.58 11.16 -1.26
CA VAL A 705 7.95 11.68 0.07
C VAL A 705 8.84 12.92 -0.01
N VAL A 706 9.80 12.94 -0.93
CA VAL A 706 10.73 14.06 -1.09
C VAL A 706 10.02 15.29 -1.68
N PRO A 707 9.35 15.20 -2.85
CA PRO A 707 8.54 16.30 -3.40
C PRO A 707 7.49 16.84 -2.41
N ALA A 708 6.79 15.95 -1.70
CA ALA A 708 5.78 16.36 -0.71
C ALA A 708 6.39 17.11 0.48
N SER A 709 7.60 16.72 0.92
CA SER A 709 8.29 17.41 2.02
C SER A 709 8.73 18.82 1.60
N ILE A 710 9.16 18.99 0.35
CA ILE A 710 9.50 20.30 -0.22
C ILE A 710 8.24 21.17 -0.32
N ALA A 711 7.19 20.68 -0.99
CA ALA A 711 5.94 21.41 -1.19
C ALA A 711 5.30 21.84 0.13
N ALA A 712 5.22 20.94 1.11
CA ALA A 712 4.68 21.26 2.43
C ALA A 712 5.50 22.32 3.16
N THR A 713 6.84 22.28 3.05
CA THR A 713 7.70 23.29 3.68
C THR A 713 7.46 24.66 3.06
N LEU A 714 7.51 24.76 1.74
CA LEU A 714 7.30 26.02 1.02
C LEU A 714 5.88 26.57 1.18
N GLU A 715 4.86 25.70 1.32
CA GLU A 715 3.49 26.12 1.64
C GLU A 715 3.40 26.84 3.00
N HIS A 716 4.23 26.47 3.99
CA HIS A 716 4.19 27.05 5.33
C HIS A 716 5.03 28.32 5.50
N LEU A 717 5.92 28.62 4.57
CA LEU A 717 6.77 29.81 4.62
C LEU A 717 6.03 31.04 4.10
N SER A 718 6.28 32.19 4.72
CA SER A 718 5.73 33.49 4.32
C SER A 718 6.57 34.21 3.25
N THR A 719 7.80 33.74 3.01
CA THR A 719 8.74 34.34 2.06
C THR A 719 9.04 33.33 0.94
N GLN A 720 8.90 33.79 -0.31
CA GLN A 720 9.27 33.04 -1.50
C GLN A 720 10.23 33.89 -2.34
N ASN A 721 11.18 33.23 -3.00
CA ASN A 721 12.08 33.83 -3.97
C ASN A 721 12.00 33.11 -5.32
N GLU A 722 12.71 33.64 -6.32
CA GLU A 722 12.73 33.13 -7.69
C GLU A 722 12.99 31.62 -7.75
N HIS A 723 13.99 31.12 -7.02
CA HIS A 723 14.33 29.70 -7.00
C HIS A 723 13.22 28.82 -6.39
N THR A 724 12.60 29.27 -5.30
CA THR A 724 11.48 28.53 -4.71
C THR A 724 10.23 28.57 -5.58
N ASN A 725 10.01 29.65 -6.34
CA ASN A 725 8.91 29.75 -7.29
C ASN A 725 9.10 28.79 -8.47
N GLU A 726 10.31 28.69 -9.02
CA GLU A 726 10.65 27.68 -10.04
C GLU A 726 10.33 26.26 -9.55
N VAL A 727 10.77 25.93 -8.33
CA VAL A 727 10.50 24.64 -7.68
C VAL A 727 9.01 24.38 -7.54
N LEU A 728 8.23 25.36 -7.06
CA LEU A 728 6.78 25.23 -6.90
C LEU A 728 6.06 25.06 -8.24
N ILE A 729 6.49 25.75 -9.29
CA ILE A 729 5.94 25.58 -10.64
C ILE A 729 6.17 24.15 -11.14
N GLU A 730 7.38 23.59 -10.97
CA GLU A 730 7.65 22.20 -11.34
C GLU A 730 6.77 21.22 -10.54
N LEU A 731 6.68 21.40 -9.21
CA LEU A 731 5.87 20.57 -8.33
C LEU A 731 4.35 20.67 -8.60
N SER A 732 3.88 21.77 -9.17
CA SER A 732 2.46 21.93 -9.57
C SER A 732 2.02 20.94 -10.66
N SER A 733 2.98 20.33 -11.38
CA SER A 733 2.75 19.33 -12.43
C SER A 733 3.03 17.88 -11.97
N HIS A 734 3.41 17.69 -10.71
CA HIS A 734 3.81 16.38 -10.17
C HIS A 734 2.65 15.35 -10.19
N PRO A 735 2.89 14.03 -10.38
CA PRO A 735 1.82 13.03 -10.42
C PRO A 735 0.96 12.91 -9.14
N SER A 736 1.54 13.17 -7.96
CA SER A 736 0.78 13.19 -6.69
C SER A 736 -0.07 14.44 -6.55
N ALA A 737 -1.37 14.26 -6.36
CA ALA A 737 -2.34 15.32 -6.16
C ALA A 737 -2.06 16.13 -4.88
N GLN A 738 -1.58 15.48 -3.82
CA GLN A 738 -1.14 16.14 -2.59
C GLN A 738 0.01 17.12 -2.87
N VAL A 739 1.03 16.70 -3.65
CA VAL A 739 2.17 17.54 -4.01
C VAL A 739 1.70 18.74 -4.84
N ARG A 740 0.90 18.50 -5.88
CA ARG A 740 0.33 19.58 -6.71
C ARG A 740 -0.47 20.57 -5.88
N GLY A 741 -1.36 20.06 -5.02
CA GLY A 741 -2.24 20.89 -4.20
C GLY A 741 -1.46 21.77 -3.23
N SER A 742 -0.41 21.23 -2.57
CA SER A 742 0.47 22.05 -1.72
C SER A 742 1.24 23.09 -2.51
N ALA A 743 1.75 22.74 -3.69
CA ALA A 743 2.49 23.67 -4.53
C ALA A 743 1.62 24.83 -5.04
N VAL A 744 0.40 24.55 -5.49
CA VAL A 744 -0.57 25.56 -5.94
C VAL A 744 -0.93 26.51 -4.80
N ARG A 745 -1.26 25.98 -3.61
CA ARG A 745 -1.58 26.83 -2.44
C ARG A 745 -0.40 27.72 -2.02
N ALA A 746 0.83 27.22 -2.14
CA ALA A 746 2.02 28.00 -1.87
C ALA A 746 2.15 29.17 -2.87
N LEU A 747 1.96 28.92 -4.17
CA LEU A 747 2.01 29.95 -5.21
C LEU A 747 0.92 31.01 -5.04
N GLU A 748 -0.32 30.59 -4.75
CA GLU A 748 -1.45 31.51 -4.55
C GLU A 748 -1.22 32.49 -3.39
N ARG A 749 -0.58 32.03 -2.29
CA ARG A 749 -0.24 32.91 -1.15
C ARG A 749 0.78 33.98 -1.49
N SER A 750 1.76 33.67 -2.36
CA SER A 750 2.74 34.66 -2.79
C SER A 750 2.10 35.79 -3.59
N HIS A 751 1.17 35.45 -4.49
CA HIS A 751 0.49 36.44 -5.32
C HIS A 751 -0.43 37.34 -4.49
N ALA A 752 -1.13 36.78 -3.49
CA ALA A 752 -1.96 37.56 -2.56
C ALA A 752 -1.14 38.50 -1.64
N GLY A 753 0.16 38.24 -1.45
CA GLY A 753 1.08 39.10 -0.70
C GLY A 753 1.65 40.26 -1.50
N GLU A 754 1.63 40.21 -2.83
CA GLU A 754 2.09 41.29 -3.72
C GLU A 754 0.98 42.32 -4.06
N GLU A 755 -0.30 41.99 -3.82
CA GLU A 755 -1.45 42.89 -4.03
C GLU A 755 -1.87 43.70 -2.77
N LEU A 756 -1.15 43.57 -1.65
CA LEU A 756 -1.30 44.36 -0.41
C LEU A 756 -0.09 45.30 -0.21
#